data_AF-A0A7V3JMV3-F1
#
_entry.id   AF-A0A7V3JMV3-F1
#
_cell.length_a   1.000
_cell.length_b   1.000
_cell.length_c   1.000
_cell.angle_alpha   90.00
_cell.angle_beta   90.00
_cell.angle_gamma   90.00
#
_symmetry.space_group_name_H-M   'P 1'
#
loop_
_entity.id
_entity.type
_entity.pdbx_description
1 polymer ?
#
loop_
_entity_poly.entity_id
_entity_poly.type
_entity_poly.pdbx_seq_one_letter_code
_entity_poly.pdbx_strand_id
1 'polypeptide(L)'
;MHPLLGQRTAAVWSEVPELALAADPVLRDVIRTVASSVPRKGTIPAPDDSRKVGGASPRAKPEETAPLARLVIDYPLDQSVFPPEIVPPTVLWHDPHPRADTWLVEFRFSGKNEAIYALVPGDPPPARPIDPRCVTKTNEIYRGTGYQASARAWKVDDRVWAVVKQRSIQRPATLTLVGFHSSRPAEVLSRGQITLVTSQDPVGAPIFYRDVPLAPSATEEGVIKPLSEAFLPLIAWRLRDVSQPESRLLLTDLLTCANCHSFTADGRTLAMDLDGPAGDKGTYAIAPVARETLIKQEHVITWNSFAGKPPGHKTIGFLSSISPDGRFVVTTLNESVYVQNFTDYRFLQVFYPTRGILGYYSRATGQIRPLPGADDPRYVHCDPTWTPDGKTIVFARAPAKDPYPPGYKPAQYPNDPAEVQIQYDLYRMPFNDGRGGQPVPIAGASNNGTSNTFPKVSPDGKWIVFVRCRNGQLLRPDSQLWIVPVQGGTARRMRCNTPRMNSWHSFSPNGRWMVFSSKANTPYTEMFLTHLDAEGNDSPPVLIPDSTAANRAVNLPEFVNVPYDQFVRIDVPAAQYLRDGMRGIELFEQGRLDEAMACFQEAIRKQPDYLEGHVSIAVILIEKGRLEEAIPRLEKALTLDPKCWFAHANLGLVRQKQGRRQEAIAHFRKAVALNPKHLTARTNLGRALAEEGQLEEATEHFRAAVKLAPQDPASRVNLANALLDRGLLAEAVEQYQKALELDPRCPGARPGLAEALARQGQFAAALDQFRQAHQVDPHDPAVLNGMAWLLATCPDQRLRDGTEALRLAQAACAATGHQDFASLRSLAAANAQLGRWPEAIEAAQAALKLAELPHPAAARDIRRPLDRYRSGKP
;
A
#
# COMPACT_ATOMS: atom_id res chain seq x y z
N MET A 1 -47.65 31.37 -13.13
CA MET A 1 -47.47 29.96 -12.74
C MET A 1 -48.57 29.16 -13.39
N HIS A 2 -48.25 28.26 -14.32
CA HIS A 2 -49.24 27.27 -14.78
C HIS A 2 -49.33 26.20 -13.69
N PRO A 3 -50.52 25.74 -13.25
CA PRO A 3 -50.64 24.95 -12.00
C PRO A 3 -50.16 23.48 -12.08
N LEU A 4 -49.55 23.04 -13.19
CA LEU A 4 -49.46 21.61 -13.52
C LEU A 4 -48.12 20.92 -13.23
N LEU A 5 -47.12 21.62 -12.70
CA LEU A 5 -45.82 21.03 -12.31
C LEU A 5 -45.41 21.46 -10.89
N GLY A 6 -46.41 21.69 -10.04
CA GLY A 6 -46.25 22.13 -8.66
C GLY A 6 -45.96 21.01 -7.68
N GLN A 7 -44.94 20.18 -7.93
CA GLN A 7 -44.21 19.40 -6.93
C GLN A 7 -42.95 18.82 -7.59
N ARG A 8 -41.77 19.11 -7.00
CA ARG A 8 -40.44 18.69 -7.46
C ARG A 8 -40.18 17.20 -7.17
N THR A 9 -41.00 16.31 -7.70
CA THR A 9 -40.80 14.86 -7.61
C THR A 9 -40.89 14.27 -9.01
N ALA A 10 -39.93 13.42 -9.38
CA ALA A 10 -40.01 12.64 -10.60
C ALA A 10 -41.34 11.87 -10.62
N ALA A 11 -42.23 12.19 -11.57
CA ALA A 11 -43.47 11.45 -11.74
C ALA A 11 -43.17 10.14 -12.47
N VAL A 12 -42.90 9.07 -11.73
CA VAL A 12 -42.97 7.69 -12.23
C VAL A 12 -44.16 7.04 -11.56
N TRP A 13 -45.31 7.04 -12.24
CA TRP A 13 -46.52 6.39 -11.74
C TRP A 13 -46.61 4.96 -12.29
N SER A 14 -46.79 4.01 -11.38
CA SER A 14 -46.61 2.58 -11.62
C SER A 14 -47.91 1.82 -11.36
N GLU A 15 -48.41 1.07 -12.36
CA GLU A 15 -49.11 -0.22 -12.27
C GLU A 15 -49.48 -0.67 -13.70
N VAL A 16 -49.14 -1.91 -14.06
CA VAL A 16 -49.26 -2.42 -15.45
C VAL A 16 -50.39 -3.44 -15.50
N PRO A 17 -51.40 -3.24 -16.37
CA PRO A 17 -51.63 -4.25 -17.42
C PRO A 17 -51.81 -3.71 -18.85
N GLU A 18 -52.05 -2.42 -19.06
CA GLU A 18 -52.15 -1.78 -20.38
C GLU A 18 -51.45 -0.43 -20.30
N LEU A 19 -50.86 0.05 -21.41
CA LEU A 19 -50.30 1.39 -21.63
C LEU A 19 -51.01 2.55 -20.85
N ALA A 20 -50.72 2.73 -19.56
CA ALA A 20 -51.10 3.91 -18.79
C ALA A 20 -50.17 5.10 -19.05
N LEU A 21 -49.25 4.98 -20.02
CA LEU A 21 -48.66 6.10 -20.77
C LEU A 21 -49.70 6.81 -21.67
N ALA A 22 -50.92 6.25 -21.74
CA ALA A 22 -52.10 7.01 -22.04
C ALA A 22 -52.61 7.77 -20.79
N ALA A 23 -52.80 7.24 -19.59
CA ALA A 23 -53.66 7.92 -18.59
C ALA A 23 -53.24 9.33 -18.09
N ASP A 24 -51.99 9.77 -18.23
CA ASP A 24 -51.53 11.12 -17.84
C ASP A 24 -51.81 12.17 -18.94
N PRO A 25 -52.80 13.08 -18.76
CA PRO A 25 -53.14 14.09 -19.75
C PRO A 25 -51.98 15.06 -20.00
N VAL A 26 -51.19 15.38 -18.96
CA VAL A 26 -50.07 16.32 -19.03
C VAL A 26 -48.94 15.74 -19.87
N LEU A 27 -48.56 14.48 -19.62
CA LEU A 27 -47.53 13.82 -20.41
C LEU A 27 -47.96 13.63 -21.87
N ARG A 28 -49.23 13.27 -22.13
CA ARG A 28 -49.75 13.19 -23.51
C ARG A 28 -49.66 14.53 -24.24
N ASP A 29 -50.05 15.62 -23.59
CA ASP A 29 -50.05 16.95 -24.19
C ASP A 29 -48.63 17.45 -24.43
N VAL A 30 -47.71 17.20 -23.48
CA VAL A 30 -46.28 17.50 -23.64
C VAL A 30 -45.69 16.68 -24.78
N ILE A 31 -45.93 15.36 -24.85
CA ILE A 31 -45.45 14.51 -25.94
C ILE A 31 -45.96 15.03 -27.28
N ARG A 32 -47.27 15.30 -27.40
CA ARG A 32 -47.86 15.81 -28.65
C ARG A 32 -47.22 17.15 -29.05
N THR A 33 -47.07 18.05 -28.09
CA THR A 33 -46.50 19.39 -28.30
C THR A 33 -45.04 19.30 -28.73
N VAL A 34 -44.19 18.63 -27.95
CA VAL A 34 -42.75 18.46 -28.22
C VAL A 34 -42.54 17.71 -29.53
N ALA A 35 -43.23 16.58 -29.75
CA ALA A 35 -43.08 15.78 -30.97
C ALA A 35 -43.53 16.51 -32.24
N SER A 36 -44.49 17.44 -32.14
CA SER A 36 -44.90 18.30 -33.25
C SER A 36 -43.89 19.41 -33.57
N SER A 37 -43.10 19.82 -32.58
CA SER A 37 -42.08 20.88 -32.68
C SER A 37 -40.70 20.39 -33.07
N VAL A 38 -40.42 19.08 -33.05
CA VAL A 38 -39.14 18.53 -33.55
C VAL A 38 -39.12 18.59 -35.09
N PRO A 39 -38.15 19.28 -35.72
CA PRO A 39 -38.08 19.41 -37.18
C PRO A 39 -38.01 18.04 -37.87
N ARG A 40 -38.90 17.77 -38.84
CA ARG A 40 -39.02 16.45 -39.49
C ARG A 40 -37.87 16.08 -40.44
N LYS A 41 -36.96 17.00 -40.80
CA LYS A 41 -35.78 16.72 -41.64
C LYS A 41 -34.65 17.74 -41.37
N GLY A 42 -33.44 17.23 -41.12
CA GLY A 42 -32.19 17.98 -41.07
C GLY A 42 -31.02 17.05 -40.80
N THR A 43 -30.25 16.72 -41.83
CA THR A 43 -28.99 15.96 -41.76
C THR A 43 -28.01 16.62 -40.80
N ILE A 44 -27.52 15.85 -39.82
CA ILE A 44 -26.43 16.24 -38.91
C ILE A 44 -25.16 16.39 -39.75
N PRO A 45 -24.45 17.54 -39.78
CA PRO A 45 -23.18 17.64 -40.48
C PRO A 45 -22.09 16.85 -39.73
N ALA A 46 -21.24 16.15 -40.49
CA ALA A 46 -20.02 15.50 -39.98
C ALA A 46 -19.01 16.56 -39.47
N PRO A 47 -18.06 16.19 -38.59
CA PRO A 47 -17.14 17.16 -38.00
C PRO A 47 -16.12 17.63 -39.06
N ASP A 48 -15.98 18.95 -39.25
CA ASP A 48 -14.91 19.51 -40.06
C ASP A 48 -14.00 20.42 -39.22
N ASP A 49 -12.71 20.28 -39.49
CA ASP A 49 -11.57 20.72 -38.71
C ASP A 49 -10.87 21.81 -39.53
N SER A 50 -11.24 23.09 -39.34
CA SER A 50 -10.37 24.25 -39.62
C SER A 50 -11.08 25.60 -39.41
N ARG A 51 -10.36 26.52 -38.75
CA ARG A 51 -10.71 27.94 -38.63
C ARG A 51 -10.30 28.70 -39.89
N LYS A 52 -11.19 29.46 -40.51
CA LYS A 52 -10.85 30.74 -41.17
C LYS A 52 -11.97 31.78 -41.06
N VAL A 53 -11.53 33.02 -40.88
CA VAL A 53 -12.30 34.25 -40.70
C VAL A 53 -12.57 34.92 -42.05
N GLY A 54 -13.76 35.49 -42.24
CA GLY A 54 -14.06 36.42 -43.34
C GLY A 54 -15.51 36.88 -43.30
N GLY A 55 -15.73 38.18 -43.10
CA GLY A 55 -17.05 38.78 -42.91
C GLY A 55 -17.75 39.20 -44.19
N ALA A 56 -19.09 39.15 -44.16
CA ALA A 56 -19.99 40.05 -44.86
C ALA A 56 -21.41 39.87 -44.28
N SER A 57 -22.09 40.99 -44.02
CA SER A 57 -23.46 41.03 -43.46
C SER A 57 -24.52 40.62 -44.49
N PRO A 58 -25.56 39.83 -44.12
CA PRO A 58 -26.74 39.69 -44.96
C PRO A 58 -28.02 40.24 -44.33
N ARG A 59 -28.85 40.82 -45.22
CA ARG A 59 -30.24 41.25 -45.01
C ARG A 59 -31.12 40.14 -44.44
N ALA A 60 -32.11 40.56 -43.66
CA ALA A 60 -33.11 39.72 -42.99
C ALA A 60 -33.87 38.79 -43.96
N LYS A 61 -33.87 37.50 -43.62
CA LYS A 61 -34.71 36.42 -44.16
C LYS A 61 -35.75 36.02 -43.11
N PRO A 62 -36.88 35.40 -43.50
CA PRO A 62 -37.95 35.01 -42.58
C PRO A 62 -37.42 33.99 -41.56
N GLU A 63 -37.94 34.03 -40.32
CA GLU A 63 -37.49 33.25 -39.15
C GLU A 63 -37.25 31.75 -39.49
N GLU A 64 -36.00 31.44 -39.86
CA GLU A 64 -35.46 30.09 -39.82
C GLU A 64 -35.40 29.69 -38.34
N THR A 65 -36.14 28.66 -37.97
CA THR A 65 -36.04 28.03 -36.64
C THR A 65 -34.57 27.78 -36.34
N ALA A 66 -34.03 28.40 -35.29
CA ALA A 66 -32.64 28.24 -34.88
C ALA A 66 -32.31 26.73 -34.78
N PRO A 67 -31.15 26.26 -35.28
CA PRO A 67 -30.81 24.86 -35.24
C PRO A 67 -30.76 24.36 -33.80
N LEU A 68 -31.41 23.21 -33.54
CA LEU A 68 -31.44 22.61 -32.21
C LEU A 68 -30.02 22.39 -31.69
N ALA A 69 -29.77 22.74 -30.43
CA ALA A 69 -28.49 22.48 -29.79
C ALA A 69 -28.26 20.96 -29.69
N ARG A 70 -27.02 20.51 -29.95
CA ARG A 70 -26.67 19.09 -29.85
C ARG A 70 -26.40 18.72 -28.40
N LEU A 71 -27.34 17.99 -27.79
CA LEU A 71 -27.18 17.37 -26.48
C LEU A 71 -26.34 16.09 -26.61
N VAL A 72 -25.42 15.86 -25.68
CA VAL A 72 -24.54 14.68 -25.65
C VAL A 72 -25.04 13.70 -24.59
N ILE A 73 -25.33 12.46 -24.98
CA ILE A 73 -25.62 11.38 -24.04
C ILE A 73 -24.29 10.71 -23.70
N ASP A 74 -23.83 10.91 -22.47
CA ASP A 74 -22.56 10.39 -21.96
C ASP A 74 -22.65 8.91 -21.60
N TYR A 75 -23.81 8.46 -21.10
CA TYR A 75 -24.08 7.07 -20.80
C TYR A 75 -25.59 6.78 -20.86
N PRO A 76 -26.04 5.63 -21.38
CA PRO A 76 -25.28 4.62 -22.12
C PRO A 76 -24.58 5.18 -23.36
N LEU A 77 -23.49 4.51 -23.77
CA LEU A 77 -22.79 4.88 -25.00
C LEU A 77 -23.58 4.37 -26.22
N ASP A 78 -23.41 5.03 -27.36
CA ASP A 78 -24.04 4.59 -28.59
C ASP A 78 -23.58 3.19 -28.98
N GLN A 79 -24.54 2.34 -29.37
CA GLN A 79 -24.39 0.93 -29.69
C GLN A 79 -24.04 0.02 -28.50
N SER A 80 -24.28 0.45 -27.26
CA SER A 80 -24.13 -0.39 -26.08
C SER A 80 -25.03 -1.65 -26.14
N VAL A 81 -24.48 -2.78 -25.69
CA VAL A 81 -25.17 -4.06 -25.56
C VAL A 81 -25.32 -4.37 -24.08
N PHE A 82 -26.55 -4.51 -23.58
CA PHE A 82 -26.83 -4.78 -22.17
C PHE A 82 -27.16 -6.27 -21.93
N PRO A 83 -26.69 -6.88 -20.83
CA PRO A 83 -27.15 -8.20 -20.41
C PRO A 83 -28.65 -8.23 -20.09
N PRO A 84 -29.36 -9.35 -20.31
CA PRO A 84 -30.78 -9.47 -19.98
C PRO A 84 -31.06 -9.32 -18.49
N GLU A 85 -30.13 -9.71 -17.61
CA GLU A 85 -30.29 -9.69 -16.16
C GLU A 85 -29.85 -8.36 -15.51
N ILE A 86 -29.10 -7.49 -16.20
CA ILE A 86 -28.49 -6.31 -15.56
C ILE A 86 -29.55 -5.35 -14.99
N VAL A 87 -29.26 -4.79 -13.82
CA VAL A 87 -30.04 -3.70 -13.19
C VAL A 87 -30.12 -2.45 -14.08
N PRO A 88 -31.10 -1.55 -13.86
CA PRO A 88 -31.25 -0.36 -14.69
C PRO A 88 -30.03 0.58 -14.67
N PRO A 89 -29.65 1.16 -15.81
CA PRO A 89 -28.61 2.17 -15.88
C PRO A 89 -29.11 3.52 -15.35
N THR A 90 -28.17 4.38 -14.96
CA THR A 90 -28.42 5.82 -14.83
C THR A 90 -28.03 6.50 -16.12
N VAL A 91 -28.99 7.00 -16.89
CA VAL A 91 -28.72 7.79 -18.09
C VAL A 91 -28.06 9.11 -17.68
N LEU A 92 -26.92 9.44 -18.30
CA LEU A 92 -26.17 10.67 -18.07
C LEU A 92 -26.06 11.46 -19.36
N TRP A 93 -26.25 12.78 -19.29
CA TRP A 93 -26.13 13.65 -20.46
C TRP A 93 -25.69 15.07 -20.10
N HIS A 94 -25.24 15.77 -21.14
CA HIS A 94 -24.90 17.19 -21.10
C HIS A 94 -25.70 17.94 -22.14
N ASP A 95 -26.48 18.89 -21.65
CA ASP A 95 -27.22 19.82 -22.50
C ASP A 95 -26.45 21.15 -22.57
N PRO A 96 -25.93 21.54 -23.74
CA PRO A 96 -25.23 22.81 -23.88
C PRO A 96 -26.18 24.02 -23.86
N HIS A 97 -27.50 23.81 -23.97
CA HIS A 97 -28.46 24.90 -24.05
C HIS A 97 -28.90 25.39 -22.65
N PRO A 98 -28.56 26.62 -22.23
CA PRO A 98 -28.72 27.06 -20.83
C PRO A 98 -30.17 27.26 -20.39
N ARG A 99 -31.12 27.33 -21.33
CA ARG A 99 -32.56 27.46 -21.03
C ARG A 99 -33.30 26.13 -20.96
N ALA A 100 -32.64 24.99 -21.23
CA ALA A 100 -33.27 23.69 -21.05
C ALA A 100 -33.28 23.33 -19.56
N ASP A 101 -34.46 23.09 -19.00
CA ASP A 101 -34.67 22.72 -17.59
C ASP A 101 -35.43 21.40 -17.44
N THR A 102 -35.95 20.84 -18.54
CA THR A 102 -36.76 19.63 -18.58
C THR A 102 -36.47 18.87 -19.87
N TRP A 103 -36.45 17.54 -19.80
CA TRP A 103 -36.15 16.67 -20.93
C TRP A 103 -37.23 15.62 -21.13
N LEU A 104 -37.67 15.47 -22.38
CA LEU A 104 -38.46 14.32 -22.81
C LEU A 104 -37.51 13.21 -23.23
N VAL A 105 -37.61 12.07 -22.56
CA VAL A 105 -36.93 10.83 -22.91
C VAL A 105 -37.86 9.99 -23.77
N GLU A 106 -37.37 9.48 -24.90
CA GLU A 106 -38.07 8.53 -25.76
C GLU A 106 -37.20 7.29 -25.95
N PHE A 107 -37.73 6.10 -25.65
CA PHE A 107 -37.24 4.83 -26.17
C PHE A 107 -38.12 4.37 -27.31
N ARG A 108 -37.57 4.30 -28.52
CA ARG A 108 -38.28 3.84 -29.72
C ARG A 108 -37.73 2.50 -30.19
N PHE A 109 -38.61 1.53 -30.46
CA PHE A 109 -38.22 0.18 -30.86
C PHE A 109 -38.42 -0.05 -32.36
N SER A 110 -37.50 -0.76 -33.00
CA SER A 110 -37.61 -1.07 -34.44
C SER A 110 -38.74 -2.07 -34.73
N GLY A 111 -39.66 -1.70 -35.62
CA GLY A 111 -40.66 -2.62 -36.22
C GLY A 111 -42.14 -2.35 -35.92
N LYS A 112 -42.49 -1.42 -35.03
CA LYS A 112 -43.86 -0.87 -34.81
C LYS A 112 -43.77 0.56 -34.28
N ASN A 113 -44.87 1.33 -34.32
CA ASN A 113 -44.98 2.69 -33.77
C ASN A 113 -45.03 2.68 -32.22
N GLU A 114 -44.19 1.85 -31.60
CA GLU A 114 -44.15 1.61 -30.16
C GLU A 114 -42.97 2.39 -29.56
N ALA A 115 -43.30 3.34 -28.70
CA ALA A 115 -42.33 4.12 -27.95
C ALA A 115 -42.74 4.22 -26.48
N ILE A 116 -41.74 4.29 -25.61
CA ILE A 116 -41.90 4.59 -24.19
C ILE A 116 -41.38 6.00 -23.98
N TYR A 117 -42.14 6.80 -23.24
CA TYR A 117 -41.79 8.17 -22.93
C TYR A 117 -41.59 8.35 -21.42
N ALA A 118 -40.67 9.21 -21.04
CA ALA A 118 -40.55 9.70 -19.67
C ALA A 118 -40.24 11.20 -19.68
N LEU A 119 -40.83 11.95 -18.77
CA LEU A 119 -40.52 13.36 -18.57
C LEU A 119 -39.62 13.50 -17.36
N VAL A 120 -38.42 14.05 -17.55
CA VAL A 120 -37.40 14.11 -16.49
C VAL A 120 -36.90 15.54 -16.30
N PRO A 121 -36.77 16.02 -15.06
CA PRO A 121 -36.23 17.35 -14.76
C PRO A 121 -34.71 17.42 -14.88
N GLY A 122 -34.03 16.30 -15.15
CA GLY A 122 -32.57 16.23 -15.27
C GLY A 122 -31.85 16.66 -14.00
N ASP A 123 -32.14 16.02 -12.87
CA ASP A 123 -31.40 16.31 -11.65
C ASP A 123 -29.89 16.02 -11.83
N PRO A 124 -29.00 16.70 -11.08
CA PRO A 124 -27.59 16.33 -11.05
C PRO A 124 -27.41 14.85 -10.68
N PRO A 125 -26.35 14.17 -11.17
CA PRO A 125 -26.06 12.81 -10.79
C PRO A 125 -26.02 12.66 -9.26
N PRO A 126 -26.66 11.61 -8.70
CA PRO A 126 -26.67 11.42 -7.25
C PRO A 126 -25.24 11.27 -6.72
N ALA A 127 -24.97 11.89 -5.58
CA ALA A 127 -23.70 11.72 -4.90
C ALA A 127 -23.51 10.25 -4.52
N ARG A 128 -22.38 9.67 -4.92
CA ARG A 128 -22.06 8.29 -4.56
C ARG A 128 -21.55 8.21 -3.11
N PRO A 129 -21.85 7.12 -2.38
CA PRO A 129 -21.39 6.94 -1.00
C PRO A 129 -19.87 7.03 -0.90
N ILE A 130 -19.39 7.68 0.16
CA ILE A 130 -17.98 7.72 0.55
C ILE A 130 -17.81 6.82 1.76
N ASP A 131 -16.81 5.93 1.75
CA ASP A 131 -16.41 5.19 2.95
C ASP A 131 -15.60 6.13 3.86
N PRO A 132 -16.13 6.55 5.03
CA PRO A 132 -15.46 7.54 5.89
C PRO A 132 -14.18 6.98 6.52
N ARG A 133 -14.04 5.65 6.62
CA ARG A 133 -12.81 5.01 7.13
C ARG A 133 -11.64 5.16 6.17
N CYS A 134 -11.94 5.46 4.90
CA CYS A 134 -10.98 5.62 3.82
C CYS A 134 -10.64 7.09 3.56
N VAL A 135 -10.79 7.96 4.57
CA VAL A 135 -10.51 9.40 4.50
C VAL A 135 -9.45 9.76 5.52
N THR A 136 -8.39 10.44 5.08
CA THR A 136 -7.24 10.88 5.88
C THR A 136 -6.77 12.25 5.44
N LYS A 137 -5.79 12.81 6.18
CA LYS A 137 -5.15 14.09 5.82
C LYS A 137 -4.36 14.02 4.52
N THR A 138 -4.00 12.83 4.03
CA THR A 138 -3.11 12.64 2.88
C THR A 138 -3.81 12.15 1.62
N ASN A 139 -5.13 11.92 1.63
CA ASN A 139 -5.88 11.52 0.44
C ASN A 139 -7.07 12.45 0.14
N GLU A 140 -7.22 12.83 -1.13
CA GLU A 140 -8.28 13.73 -1.60
C GLU A 140 -9.57 12.96 -1.91
N ILE A 141 -10.71 13.49 -1.46
CA ILE A 141 -12.03 13.04 -1.92
C ILE A 141 -12.27 13.61 -3.31
N TYR A 142 -12.34 12.75 -4.33
CA TYR A 142 -12.62 13.18 -5.70
C TYR A 142 -13.99 13.86 -5.79
N ARG A 143 -14.02 15.13 -6.21
CA ARG A 143 -15.25 15.94 -6.33
C ARG A 143 -15.79 16.05 -7.75
N GLY A 144 -15.22 15.33 -8.71
CA GLY A 144 -15.59 15.44 -10.12
C GLY A 144 -14.90 16.59 -10.84
N THR A 145 -14.98 16.60 -12.18
CA THR A 145 -14.57 17.74 -13.01
C THR A 145 -15.72 18.75 -13.18
N GLY A 146 -15.41 19.95 -13.68
CA GLY A 146 -16.47 20.93 -14.04
C GLY A 146 -17.47 20.39 -15.07
N TYR A 147 -17.02 19.53 -15.99
CA TYR A 147 -17.91 18.82 -16.91
C TYR A 147 -18.81 17.84 -16.16
N GLN A 148 -18.26 17.02 -15.26
CA GLN A 148 -19.10 16.09 -14.48
C GLN A 148 -20.11 16.81 -13.57
N ALA A 149 -19.74 17.98 -13.05
CA ALA A 149 -20.63 18.81 -12.25
C ALA A 149 -21.80 19.42 -13.06
N SER A 150 -21.65 19.58 -14.38
CA SER A 150 -22.73 20.08 -15.25
C SER A 150 -23.61 18.96 -15.83
N ALA A 151 -23.29 17.69 -15.56
CA ALA A 151 -24.07 16.55 -16.03
C ALA A 151 -25.50 16.59 -15.47
N ARG A 152 -26.39 15.98 -16.23
CA ARG A 152 -27.78 15.70 -15.88
C ARG A 152 -27.96 14.19 -15.85
N ALA A 153 -28.85 13.72 -14.98
CA ALA A 153 -29.02 12.29 -14.75
C ALA A 153 -30.48 11.86 -14.66
N TRP A 154 -30.72 10.61 -15.03
CA TRP A 154 -31.98 9.92 -14.80
C TRP A 154 -31.72 8.44 -14.56
N LYS A 155 -32.03 7.96 -13.35
CA LYS A 155 -32.04 6.52 -13.06
C LYS A 155 -33.29 5.91 -13.71
N VAL A 156 -33.08 5.02 -14.67
CA VAL A 156 -34.20 4.36 -15.36
C VAL A 156 -34.97 3.51 -14.35
N ASP A 157 -36.30 3.62 -14.36
CA ASP A 157 -37.17 2.82 -13.50
C ASP A 157 -37.07 1.32 -13.83
N ASP A 158 -37.16 0.45 -12.82
CA ASP A 158 -37.04 -1.00 -12.98
C ASP A 158 -38.05 -1.57 -13.98
N ARG A 159 -39.29 -1.07 -13.99
CA ARG A 159 -40.34 -1.53 -14.90
C ARG A 159 -40.09 -1.04 -16.31
N VAL A 160 -39.72 0.24 -16.47
CA VAL A 160 -39.33 0.80 -17.77
C VAL A 160 -38.16 0.00 -18.36
N TRP A 161 -37.15 -0.26 -17.54
CA TRP A 161 -35.97 -1.01 -17.96
C TRP A 161 -36.31 -2.45 -18.33
N ALA A 162 -37.20 -3.13 -17.60
CA ALA A 162 -37.67 -4.46 -17.96
C ALA A 162 -38.32 -4.47 -19.36
N VAL A 163 -39.14 -3.48 -19.69
CA VAL A 163 -39.76 -3.37 -21.02
C VAL A 163 -38.71 -3.04 -22.09
N VAL A 164 -37.80 -2.10 -21.83
CA VAL A 164 -36.69 -1.78 -22.75
C VAL A 164 -35.87 -3.02 -23.04
N LYS A 165 -35.51 -3.80 -22.01
CA LYS A 165 -34.77 -5.05 -22.17
C LYS A 165 -35.53 -6.04 -23.03
N GLN A 166 -36.78 -6.33 -22.69
CA GLN A 166 -37.63 -7.28 -23.42
C GLN A 166 -37.81 -6.90 -24.90
N ARG A 167 -38.03 -5.62 -25.20
CA ARG A 167 -38.32 -5.13 -26.56
C ARG A 167 -37.07 -4.83 -27.40
N SER A 168 -35.90 -4.79 -26.78
CA SER A 168 -34.61 -4.56 -27.47
C SER A 168 -33.77 -5.82 -27.65
N ILE A 169 -34.32 -7.00 -27.39
CA ILE A 169 -33.68 -8.28 -27.73
C ILE A 169 -33.54 -8.36 -29.26
N GLN A 170 -32.29 -8.44 -29.74
CA GLN A 170 -31.92 -8.50 -31.17
C GLN A 170 -32.40 -7.32 -32.04
N ARG A 171 -33.07 -6.32 -31.47
CA ARG A 171 -33.63 -5.16 -32.17
C ARG A 171 -33.19 -3.89 -31.46
N PRO A 172 -32.53 -2.94 -32.14
CA PRO A 172 -32.11 -1.70 -31.50
C PRO A 172 -33.30 -0.93 -30.94
N ALA A 173 -33.12 -0.42 -29.71
CA ALA A 173 -33.90 0.66 -29.14
C ALA A 173 -33.13 1.97 -29.33
N THR A 174 -33.79 2.98 -29.87
CA THR A 174 -33.25 4.34 -29.97
C THR A 174 -33.68 5.11 -28.74
N LEU A 175 -32.72 5.52 -27.92
CA LEU A 175 -32.91 6.46 -26.82
C LEU A 175 -32.72 7.88 -27.37
N THR A 176 -33.76 8.70 -27.32
CA THR A 176 -33.70 10.12 -27.67
C THR A 176 -33.98 10.97 -26.44
N LEU A 177 -33.15 11.99 -26.22
CA LEU A 177 -33.38 13.05 -25.24
C LEU A 177 -33.68 14.36 -25.98
N VAL A 178 -34.76 15.02 -25.59
CA VAL A 178 -35.18 16.31 -26.15
C VAL A 178 -35.33 17.31 -25.02
N GLY A 179 -34.44 18.32 -24.98
CA GLY A 179 -34.46 19.36 -23.95
C GLY A 179 -35.33 20.54 -24.37
N PHE A 180 -36.11 21.05 -23.41
CA PHE A 180 -36.99 22.20 -23.59
C PHE A 180 -37.13 22.97 -22.26
N HIS A 181 -37.79 24.12 -22.32
CA HIS A 181 -38.11 24.90 -21.12
C HIS A 181 -39.49 24.52 -20.59
N SER A 182 -39.60 24.15 -19.32
CA SER A 182 -40.81 23.64 -18.65
C SER A 182 -42.05 24.53 -18.86
N SER A 183 -41.88 25.85 -18.87
CA SER A 183 -42.96 26.81 -19.11
C SER A 183 -43.33 27.01 -20.59
N ARG A 184 -42.53 26.49 -21.53
CA ARG A 184 -42.75 26.58 -22.99
C ARG A 184 -42.39 25.26 -23.69
N PRO A 185 -43.17 24.16 -23.49
CA PRO A 185 -42.85 22.85 -24.05
C PRO A 185 -42.80 22.78 -25.58
N ALA A 186 -43.43 23.73 -26.28
CA ALA A 186 -43.39 23.83 -27.73
C ALA A 186 -42.03 24.33 -28.26
N GLU A 187 -41.22 24.98 -27.43
CA GLU A 187 -39.89 25.48 -27.78
C GLU A 187 -38.86 24.39 -27.50
N VAL A 188 -38.60 23.54 -28.50
CA VAL A 188 -37.53 22.52 -28.42
C VAL A 188 -36.18 23.21 -28.54
N LEU A 189 -35.29 22.96 -27.60
CA LEU A 189 -34.02 23.67 -27.46
C LEU A 189 -32.82 22.81 -27.82
N SER A 190 -32.89 21.52 -27.51
CA SER A 190 -31.77 20.60 -27.69
C SER A 190 -32.25 19.18 -28.01
N ARG A 191 -31.38 18.39 -28.64
CA ARG A 191 -31.65 16.98 -28.95
C ARG A 191 -30.37 16.14 -28.98
N GLY A 192 -30.45 14.94 -28.44
CA GLY A 192 -29.42 13.90 -28.53
C GLY A 192 -30.06 12.52 -28.71
N GLN A 193 -29.36 11.59 -29.36
CA GLN A 193 -29.85 10.23 -29.54
C GLN A 193 -28.71 9.22 -29.55
N ILE A 194 -28.98 8.03 -29.02
CA ILE A 194 -28.12 6.85 -29.08
C ILE A 194 -28.95 5.60 -29.36
N THR A 195 -28.30 4.52 -29.75
CA THR A 195 -28.89 3.19 -29.94
C THR A 195 -28.35 2.22 -28.90
N LEU A 196 -29.19 1.31 -28.43
CA LEU A 196 -28.79 0.21 -27.55
C LEU A 196 -29.56 -1.06 -27.88
N VAL A 197 -29.02 -2.21 -27.50
CA VAL A 197 -29.66 -3.52 -27.63
C VAL A 197 -29.53 -4.30 -26.34
N THR A 198 -30.45 -5.25 -26.13
CA THR A 198 -30.32 -6.27 -25.09
C THR A 198 -29.85 -7.56 -25.71
N SER A 199 -28.81 -8.15 -25.14
CA SER A 199 -28.30 -9.44 -25.59
C SER A 199 -29.24 -10.57 -25.19
N GLN A 200 -29.21 -11.67 -25.94
CA GLN A 200 -29.79 -12.94 -25.51
C GLN A 200 -28.85 -13.72 -24.60
N ASP A 201 -27.56 -13.42 -24.66
CA ASP A 201 -26.55 -14.08 -23.85
C ASP A 201 -26.61 -13.52 -22.42
N PRO A 202 -26.93 -14.34 -21.40
CA PRO A 202 -26.79 -13.90 -20.03
C PRO A 202 -25.31 -13.73 -19.68
N VAL A 203 -25.01 -12.91 -18.69
CA VAL A 203 -23.70 -12.94 -18.02
C VAL A 203 -23.54 -14.27 -17.28
N GLY A 204 -24.58 -14.70 -16.56
CA GLY A 204 -24.73 -16.08 -16.08
C GLY A 204 -23.79 -16.51 -14.95
N ALA A 205 -22.99 -15.61 -14.39
CA ALA A 205 -22.11 -15.86 -13.26
C ALA A 205 -21.81 -14.57 -12.49
N PRO A 206 -21.62 -14.66 -11.15
CA PRO A 206 -21.13 -13.53 -10.38
C PRO A 206 -19.64 -13.27 -10.63
N ILE A 207 -19.22 -12.05 -10.30
CA ILE A 207 -17.86 -11.55 -10.44
C ILE A 207 -17.26 -11.36 -9.05
N PHE A 208 -16.23 -12.10 -8.72
CA PHE A 208 -15.43 -11.90 -7.51
C PHE A 208 -14.34 -10.87 -7.79
N TYR A 209 -14.11 -9.95 -6.86
CA TYR A 209 -13.13 -8.89 -7.04
C TYR A 209 -12.66 -8.34 -5.71
N ARG A 210 -11.54 -7.62 -5.79
CA ARG A 210 -10.95 -6.91 -4.68
C ARG A 210 -11.38 -5.45 -4.69
N ASP A 211 -11.82 -4.97 -3.54
CA ASP A 211 -12.28 -3.61 -3.30
C ASP A 211 -11.28 -2.89 -2.39
N VAL A 212 -10.58 -1.88 -2.92
CA VAL A 212 -9.36 -1.31 -2.31
C VAL A 212 -9.52 0.17 -1.95
N PRO A 213 -9.19 0.58 -0.71
CA PRO A 213 -9.21 1.98 -0.30
C PRO A 213 -7.94 2.72 -0.76
N LEU A 214 -7.92 3.33 -1.94
CA LEU A 214 -6.70 3.99 -2.41
C LEU A 214 -6.38 5.26 -1.58
N ALA A 215 -5.18 5.28 -0.99
CA ALA A 215 -4.65 6.44 -0.29
C ALA A 215 -3.13 6.52 -0.50
N PRO A 216 -2.57 7.68 -0.88
CA PRO A 216 -1.12 7.83 -1.01
C PRO A 216 -0.43 7.60 0.34
N SER A 217 0.59 6.76 0.35
CA SER A 217 1.55 6.62 1.45
C SER A 217 2.86 7.33 1.08
N ALA A 218 3.56 7.91 2.06
CA ALA A 218 4.96 8.26 1.87
C ALA A 218 5.74 6.94 1.70
N THR A 219 6.46 6.77 0.59
CA THR A 219 6.95 5.43 0.20
C THR A 219 8.44 5.24 0.44
N GLU A 220 8.79 3.99 0.78
CA GLU A 220 10.16 3.50 0.84
C GLU A 220 10.53 2.85 -0.51
N GLU A 221 11.76 3.06 -0.97
CA GLU A 221 12.26 2.46 -2.21
C GLU A 221 12.29 0.92 -2.12
N GLY A 222 11.85 0.24 -3.19
CA GLY A 222 11.86 -1.23 -3.26
C GLY A 222 10.74 -1.94 -2.49
N VAL A 223 9.82 -1.21 -1.87
CA VAL A 223 8.69 -1.80 -1.12
C VAL A 223 7.36 -1.60 -1.87
N ILE A 224 6.67 -2.71 -2.15
CA ILE A 224 5.28 -2.70 -2.65
C ILE A 224 4.37 -2.18 -1.52
N LYS A 225 4.07 -0.87 -1.51
CA LYS A 225 3.17 -0.21 -0.55
C LYS A 225 2.21 0.75 -1.28
N PRO A 226 1.22 0.25 -2.05
CA PRO A 226 0.21 1.12 -2.65
C PRO A 226 -0.74 1.73 -1.60
N LEU A 227 -0.69 1.23 -0.36
CA LEU A 227 -1.51 1.58 0.79
C LEU A 227 -0.62 1.76 2.02
N SER A 228 -1.01 2.65 2.94
CA SER A 228 -0.41 2.66 4.27
C SER A 228 -0.85 1.43 5.07
N GLU A 229 -0.06 1.02 6.05
CA GLU A 229 -0.36 -0.15 6.90
C GLU A 229 -1.73 -0.01 7.60
N ALA A 230 -2.12 1.21 7.95
CA ALA A 230 -3.43 1.51 8.55
C ALA A 230 -4.63 1.16 7.65
N PHE A 231 -4.45 1.12 6.32
CA PHE A 231 -5.52 0.79 5.37
C PHE A 231 -5.57 -0.69 4.99
N LEU A 232 -4.55 -1.49 5.33
CA LEU A 232 -4.54 -2.92 5.01
C LEU A 232 -5.77 -3.68 5.54
N PRO A 233 -6.25 -3.45 6.78
CA PRO A 233 -7.46 -4.11 7.28
C PRO A 233 -8.74 -3.73 6.49
N LEU A 234 -8.72 -2.59 5.80
CA LEU A 234 -9.87 -2.09 5.06
C LEU A 234 -9.96 -2.63 3.62
N ILE A 235 -9.02 -3.48 3.19
CA ILE A 235 -9.15 -4.22 1.93
C ILE A 235 -10.31 -5.21 2.08
N ALA A 236 -11.24 -5.14 1.12
CA ALA A 236 -12.40 -6.01 1.08
C ALA A 236 -12.38 -6.88 -0.17
N TRP A 237 -12.96 -8.07 -0.09
CA TRP A 237 -13.28 -8.90 -1.25
C TRP A 237 -14.78 -9.04 -1.37
N ARG A 238 -15.28 -8.87 -2.58
CA ARG A 238 -16.71 -8.74 -2.83
C ARG A 238 -17.13 -9.62 -4.00
N LEU A 239 -18.41 -9.96 -4.02
CA LEU A 239 -19.05 -10.71 -5.09
C LEU A 239 -20.14 -9.84 -5.71
N ARG A 240 -20.12 -9.67 -7.02
CA ARG A 240 -21.08 -8.87 -7.79
C ARG A 240 -21.84 -9.76 -8.76
N ASP A 241 -23.13 -9.95 -8.54
CA ASP A 241 -24.05 -10.47 -9.55
C ASP A 241 -24.79 -9.31 -10.18
N VAL A 242 -24.67 -9.12 -11.50
CA VAL A 242 -25.18 -7.95 -12.23
C VAL A 242 -26.71 -7.75 -12.15
N SER A 243 -27.46 -8.78 -11.73
CA SER A 243 -28.90 -8.70 -11.45
C SER A 243 -29.23 -8.04 -10.11
N GLN A 244 -28.25 -7.94 -9.22
CA GLN A 244 -28.41 -7.33 -7.90
C GLN A 244 -28.09 -5.83 -7.95
N PRO A 245 -28.70 -5.01 -7.07
CA PRO A 245 -28.42 -3.57 -7.04
C PRO A 245 -27.02 -3.25 -6.51
N GLU A 246 -26.47 -4.10 -5.64
CA GLU A 246 -25.17 -3.90 -5.01
C GLU A 246 -24.36 -5.22 -4.94
N SER A 247 -23.10 -5.10 -4.54
CA SER A 247 -22.21 -6.24 -4.30
C SER A 247 -22.30 -6.75 -2.85
N ARG A 248 -22.04 -8.04 -2.64
CA ARG A 248 -21.93 -8.67 -1.31
C ARG A 248 -20.48 -8.65 -0.83
N LEU A 249 -20.24 -8.32 0.44
CA LEU A 249 -18.94 -8.49 1.09
C LEU A 249 -18.71 -9.97 1.44
N LEU A 250 -17.61 -10.55 0.98
CA LEU A 250 -17.23 -11.96 1.23
C LEU A 250 -16.10 -12.10 2.25
N LEU A 251 -15.12 -11.20 2.22
CA LEU A 251 -13.93 -11.24 3.08
C LEU A 251 -13.48 -9.82 3.41
N THR A 252 -13.04 -9.62 4.65
CA THR A 252 -12.35 -8.42 5.16
C THR A 252 -11.21 -8.86 6.07
N ASP A 253 -10.40 -7.91 6.54
CA ASP A 253 -9.36 -8.14 7.56
C ASP A 253 -8.30 -9.18 7.14
N LEU A 254 -8.13 -9.36 5.83
CA LEU A 254 -6.97 -10.02 5.26
C LEU A 254 -5.89 -8.95 5.07
N LEU A 255 -4.92 -8.93 5.98
CA LEU A 255 -3.94 -7.85 6.22
C LEU A 255 -2.85 -7.72 5.16
N THR A 256 -3.17 -8.12 3.93
CA THR A 256 -2.20 -8.51 2.91
C THR A 256 -2.59 -7.85 1.60
N CYS A 257 -1.60 -7.34 0.88
CA CYS A 257 -1.77 -6.51 -0.31
C CYS A 257 -0.85 -6.96 -1.45
N ALA A 258 -0.97 -8.23 -1.86
CA ALA A 258 -0.51 -8.74 -3.15
C ALA A 258 -1.19 -10.09 -3.49
N ASN A 259 -1.56 -10.43 -4.74
CA ASN A 259 -2.17 -9.63 -5.81
C ASN A 259 -3.02 -10.45 -6.82
N CYS A 260 -3.41 -11.69 -6.52
CA CYS A 260 -3.97 -12.60 -7.54
C CYS A 260 -4.94 -13.64 -6.96
N HIS A 261 -5.95 -13.98 -7.73
CA HIS A 261 -6.79 -15.15 -7.51
C HIS A 261 -7.22 -15.75 -8.85
N SER A 262 -7.64 -17.00 -8.81
CA SER A 262 -8.21 -17.71 -9.95
C SER A 262 -9.12 -18.81 -9.46
N PHE A 263 -9.97 -19.30 -10.36
CA PHE A 263 -10.89 -20.40 -10.08
C PHE A 263 -10.66 -21.52 -11.09
N THR A 264 -10.98 -22.76 -10.69
CA THR A 264 -11.16 -23.85 -11.64
C THR A 264 -12.31 -23.55 -12.60
N ALA A 265 -12.35 -24.23 -13.75
CA ALA A 265 -13.37 -23.95 -14.78
C ALA A 265 -14.81 -24.19 -14.28
N ASP A 266 -14.99 -25.08 -13.31
CA ASP A 266 -16.27 -25.35 -12.64
C ASP A 266 -16.55 -24.40 -11.46
N GLY A 267 -15.65 -23.46 -11.16
CA GLY A 267 -15.77 -22.50 -10.06
C GLY A 267 -15.64 -23.11 -8.66
N ARG A 268 -15.37 -24.42 -8.53
CA ARG A 268 -15.43 -25.13 -7.24
C ARG A 268 -14.15 -25.04 -6.41
N THR A 269 -13.05 -24.56 -6.98
CA THR A 269 -11.80 -24.34 -6.23
C THR A 269 -11.38 -22.89 -6.40
N LEU A 270 -11.19 -22.20 -5.28
CA LEU A 270 -10.56 -20.88 -5.20
C LEU A 270 -9.07 -21.08 -4.98
N ALA A 271 -8.27 -20.45 -5.81
CA ALA A 271 -6.84 -20.31 -5.63
C ALA A 271 -6.52 -18.82 -5.46
N MET A 272 -5.90 -18.43 -4.35
CA MET A 272 -5.74 -17.02 -3.98
C MET A 272 -4.48 -16.81 -3.16
N ASP A 273 -3.77 -15.72 -3.43
CA ASP A 273 -2.65 -15.30 -2.58
C ASP A 273 -3.14 -15.02 -1.16
N LEU A 274 -2.35 -15.44 -0.18
CA LEU A 274 -2.47 -15.01 1.20
C LEU A 274 -1.10 -14.44 1.55
N ASP A 275 -0.89 -13.14 1.82
CA ASP A 275 0.47 -12.78 2.28
C ASP A 275 0.73 -13.46 3.64
N GLY A 276 1.89 -14.09 3.76
CA GLY A 276 2.34 -14.75 4.97
C GLY A 276 2.96 -13.78 5.99
N PRO A 277 3.33 -14.27 7.18
CA PRO A 277 4.05 -13.48 8.17
C PRO A 277 5.48 -13.19 7.71
N ALA A 278 6.18 -12.26 8.36
CA ALA A 278 7.56 -11.88 8.05
C ALA A 278 7.78 -11.35 6.62
N GLY A 279 6.71 -10.88 5.98
CA GLY A 279 6.73 -10.55 4.56
C GLY A 279 7.10 -11.76 3.68
N ASP A 280 6.75 -12.99 4.09
CA ASP A 280 6.66 -14.13 3.16
C ASP A 280 5.46 -13.90 2.23
N LYS A 281 5.65 -13.00 1.26
CA LYS A 281 4.69 -12.68 0.20
C LYS A 281 4.40 -13.86 -0.73
N GLY A 282 4.97 -15.04 -0.48
CA GLY A 282 4.82 -16.24 -1.30
C GLY A 282 3.75 -17.22 -0.82
N THR A 283 2.93 -16.87 0.16
CA THR A 283 1.92 -17.79 0.69
C THR A 283 0.67 -17.82 -0.22
N TYR A 284 0.13 -19.03 -0.49
CA TYR A 284 -0.91 -19.23 -1.48
C TYR A 284 -1.93 -20.27 -1.01
N ALA A 285 -3.22 -19.93 -1.05
CA ALA A 285 -4.32 -20.81 -0.69
C ALA A 285 -4.93 -21.48 -1.91
N ILE A 286 -5.27 -22.76 -1.77
CA ILE A 286 -6.06 -23.55 -2.72
C ILE A 286 -7.16 -24.24 -1.93
N ALA A 287 -8.36 -23.65 -1.92
CA ALA A 287 -9.48 -24.05 -1.07
C ALA A 287 -10.74 -24.37 -1.89
N PRO A 288 -11.58 -25.32 -1.44
CA PRO A 288 -12.87 -25.56 -2.07
C PRO A 288 -13.80 -24.36 -1.86
N VAL A 289 -14.51 -23.96 -2.91
CA VAL A 289 -15.58 -22.98 -2.84
C VAL A 289 -16.82 -23.66 -2.26
N ALA A 290 -17.34 -23.07 -1.19
CA ALA A 290 -18.58 -23.43 -0.54
C ALA A 290 -19.33 -22.15 -0.13
N ARG A 291 -20.59 -22.31 0.30
CA ARG A 291 -21.41 -21.18 0.80
C ARG A 291 -20.67 -20.38 1.87
N GLU A 292 -20.07 -21.09 2.80
CA GLU A 292 -19.09 -20.58 3.76
C GLU A 292 -17.75 -21.25 3.46
N THR A 293 -16.89 -20.54 2.74
CA THR A 293 -15.58 -21.04 2.33
C THR A 293 -14.59 -20.86 3.49
N LEU A 294 -13.93 -21.93 3.91
CA LEU A 294 -12.92 -21.91 4.96
C LEU A 294 -11.52 -22.14 4.38
N ILE A 295 -10.63 -21.17 4.56
CA ILE A 295 -9.21 -21.30 4.21
C ILE A 295 -8.41 -21.73 5.46
N LYS A 296 -8.17 -23.04 5.56
CA LYS A 296 -7.43 -23.70 6.64
C LYS A 296 -5.96 -23.87 6.28
N GLN A 297 -5.13 -24.22 7.27
CA GLN A 297 -3.70 -24.39 7.06
C GLN A 297 -3.37 -25.49 6.04
N GLU A 298 -4.16 -26.57 5.97
CA GLU A 298 -3.99 -27.64 4.97
C GLU A 298 -4.23 -27.18 3.52
N HIS A 299 -4.88 -26.03 3.32
CA HIS A 299 -5.12 -25.45 2.01
C HIS A 299 -3.97 -24.53 1.55
N VAL A 300 -2.98 -24.28 2.41
CA VAL A 300 -1.96 -23.26 2.21
C VAL A 300 -0.62 -23.87 1.83
N ILE A 301 0.00 -23.32 0.79
CA ILE A 301 1.37 -23.60 0.38
C ILE A 301 2.21 -22.32 0.47
N THR A 302 3.54 -22.46 0.40
CA THR A 302 4.46 -21.34 0.20
C THR A 302 5.29 -21.56 -1.06
N TRP A 303 5.28 -20.57 -1.96
CA TRP A 303 6.13 -20.52 -3.14
C TRP A 303 7.63 -20.49 -2.81
N ASN A 304 7.99 -20.33 -1.53
CA ASN A 304 9.37 -20.37 -1.07
C ASN A 304 9.89 -21.79 -0.76
N SER A 305 9.06 -22.83 -0.88
CA SER A 305 9.42 -24.22 -0.52
C SER A 305 10.05 -25.05 -1.64
N PHE A 306 10.26 -24.50 -2.84
CA PHE A 306 10.76 -25.28 -3.97
C PHE A 306 12.27 -25.55 -3.93
N ALA A 307 12.68 -26.70 -4.46
CA ALA A 307 14.08 -27.10 -4.56
C ALA A 307 14.82 -26.26 -5.62
N GLY A 308 16.03 -25.77 -5.31
CA GLY A 308 16.83 -24.94 -6.21
C GLY A 308 16.56 -23.44 -6.12
N LYS A 309 15.75 -22.99 -5.15
CA LYS A 309 15.60 -21.56 -4.83
C LYS A 309 16.95 -20.95 -4.44
N PRO A 310 17.36 -19.80 -5.02
CA PRO A 310 18.59 -19.14 -4.62
C PRO A 310 18.59 -18.83 -3.10
N PRO A 311 19.73 -19.03 -2.40
CA PRO A 311 19.82 -18.77 -0.97
C PRO A 311 19.40 -17.33 -0.62
N GLY A 312 18.45 -17.20 0.31
CA GLY A 312 17.95 -15.90 0.76
C GLY A 312 17.01 -15.15 -0.20
N HIS A 313 16.68 -15.71 -1.38
CA HIS A 313 15.68 -15.13 -2.28
C HIS A 313 14.26 -15.49 -1.81
N LYS A 314 13.33 -14.53 -1.87
CA LYS A 314 11.90 -14.76 -1.61
C LYS A 314 11.11 -14.69 -2.92
N THR A 315 10.28 -15.68 -3.15
CA THR A 315 9.30 -15.72 -4.24
C THR A 315 7.97 -15.19 -3.74
N ILE A 316 7.30 -14.35 -4.53
CA ILE A 316 5.98 -13.79 -4.25
C ILE A 316 4.90 -14.67 -4.89
N GLY A 317 5.17 -15.24 -6.06
CA GLY A 317 4.17 -15.99 -6.83
C GLY A 317 3.31 -15.04 -7.68
N PHE A 318 3.97 -14.25 -8.54
CA PHE A 318 3.31 -13.20 -9.31
C PHE A 318 2.28 -13.73 -10.32
N LEU A 319 1.01 -13.31 -10.17
CA LEU A 319 -0.14 -13.62 -11.05
C LEU A 319 -0.35 -15.12 -11.26
N SER A 320 -0.31 -15.86 -10.16
CA SER A 320 -0.56 -17.31 -10.11
C SER A 320 -1.93 -17.70 -10.67
N SER A 321 -2.00 -18.82 -11.39
CA SER A 321 -3.22 -19.32 -12.03
C SER A 321 -3.40 -20.81 -11.81
N ILE A 322 -4.56 -21.21 -11.27
CA ILE A 322 -4.96 -22.62 -11.16
C ILE A 322 -5.44 -23.17 -12.50
N SER A 323 -5.03 -24.41 -12.80
CA SER A 323 -5.46 -25.14 -13.99
C SER A 323 -6.98 -25.38 -14.00
N PRO A 324 -7.63 -25.50 -15.18
CA PRO A 324 -9.07 -25.71 -15.30
C PRO A 324 -9.61 -26.90 -14.48
N ASP A 325 -8.84 -28.00 -14.42
CA ASP A 325 -9.16 -29.22 -13.66
C ASP A 325 -8.70 -29.18 -12.19
N GLY A 326 -8.02 -28.10 -11.80
CA GLY A 326 -7.54 -27.86 -10.47
C GLY A 326 -6.32 -28.67 -10.06
N ARG A 327 -5.68 -29.48 -10.92
CA ARG A 327 -4.55 -30.36 -10.53
C ARG A 327 -3.24 -29.61 -10.30
N PHE A 328 -3.05 -28.51 -11.00
CA PHE A 328 -1.82 -27.70 -10.99
C PHE A 328 -2.11 -26.22 -10.76
N VAL A 329 -1.13 -25.51 -10.22
CA VAL A 329 -1.09 -24.04 -10.20
C VAL A 329 0.22 -23.62 -10.85
N VAL A 330 0.18 -22.68 -11.79
CA VAL A 330 1.36 -22.09 -12.44
C VAL A 330 1.58 -20.69 -11.89
N THR A 331 2.84 -20.28 -11.74
CA THR A 331 3.20 -18.96 -11.21
C THR A 331 4.56 -18.50 -11.72
N THR A 332 4.93 -17.27 -11.39
CA THR A 332 6.29 -16.75 -11.52
C THR A 332 7.08 -17.05 -10.23
N LEU A 333 8.21 -17.75 -10.35
CA LEU A 333 9.16 -18.01 -9.28
C LEU A 333 10.41 -17.12 -9.44
N ASN A 334 11.14 -16.90 -8.35
CA ASN A 334 12.41 -16.16 -8.34
C ASN A 334 12.34 -14.75 -8.95
N GLU A 335 11.21 -14.08 -8.77
CA GLU A 335 10.99 -12.77 -9.34
C GLU A 335 11.82 -11.68 -8.66
N SER A 336 12.23 -10.70 -9.45
CA SER A 336 12.61 -9.37 -8.98
C SER A 336 11.63 -8.39 -9.59
N VAL A 337 11.09 -7.48 -8.79
CA VAL A 337 10.00 -6.60 -9.23
C VAL A 337 10.50 -5.16 -9.18
N TYR A 338 10.34 -4.44 -10.28
CA TYR A 338 10.46 -2.98 -10.27
C TYR A 338 9.23 -2.40 -9.61
N VAL A 339 9.42 -1.54 -8.63
CA VAL A 339 8.34 -0.84 -7.92
C VAL A 339 8.68 0.64 -7.84
N GLN A 340 7.75 1.48 -8.25
CA GLN A 340 7.81 2.91 -8.02
C GLN A 340 6.42 3.39 -7.60
N ASN A 341 6.38 4.21 -6.54
CA ASN A 341 5.16 4.82 -6.06
C ASN A 341 5.16 6.32 -6.37
N PHE A 342 3.96 6.89 -6.50
CA PHE A 342 3.70 8.28 -6.87
C PHE A 342 2.65 8.90 -5.95
N THR A 343 2.63 10.22 -5.90
CA THR A 343 1.62 10.98 -5.14
C THR A 343 0.32 11.21 -5.91
N ASP A 344 0.35 11.12 -7.24
CA ASP A 344 -0.83 11.27 -8.09
C ASP A 344 -1.77 10.07 -7.91
N TYR A 345 -2.93 10.31 -7.30
CA TYR A 345 -3.94 9.30 -7.01
C TYR A 345 -4.48 8.58 -8.25
N ARG A 346 -4.34 9.17 -9.44
CA ARG A 346 -4.74 8.52 -10.70
C ARG A 346 -3.88 7.30 -10.99
N PHE A 347 -2.63 7.29 -10.54
CA PHE A 347 -1.70 6.18 -10.71
C PHE A 347 -0.66 6.21 -9.57
N LEU A 348 -1.03 5.68 -8.40
CA LEU A 348 -0.20 5.72 -7.18
C LEU A 348 1.01 4.80 -7.20
N GLN A 349 1.00 3.78 -8.05
CA GLN A 349 2.05 2.78 -8.08
C GLN A 349 2.16 2.17 -9.47
N VAL A 350 3.39 1.89 -9.86
CA VAL A 350 3.73 1.00 -10.96
C VAL A 350 4.57 -0.13 -10.40
N PHE A 351 4.22 -1.35 -10.77
CA PHE A 351 4.95 -2.54 -10.35
C PHE A 351 4.92 -3.60 -11.45
N TYR A 352 6.06 -4.21 -11.76
CA TYR A 352 6.15 -5.29 -12.75
C TYR A 352 7.44 -6.10 -12.59
N PRO A 353 7.43 -7.41 -12.89
CA PRO A 353 8.58 -8.29 -12.70
C PRO A 353 9.66 -8.04 -13.76
N THR A 354 10.88 -7.68 -13.37
CA THR A 354 12.01 -7.53 -14.31
C THR A 354 12.86 -8.79 -14.43
N ARG A 355 12.69 -9.74 -13.51
CA ARG A 355 13.25 -11.09 -13.51
C ARG A 355 12.18 -12.05 -12.99
N GLY A 356 12.28 -13.34 -13.33
CA GLY A 356 11.40 -14.38 -12.85
C GLY A 356 11.22 -15.49 -13.87
N ILE A 357 11.11 -16.72 -13.41
CA ILE A 357 10.89 -17.90 -14.25
C ILE A 357 9.50 -18.47 -14.00
N LEU A 358 8.92 -19.23 -14.93
CA LEU A 358 7.71 -19.96 -14.61
C LEU A 358 8.03 -21.21 -13.80
N GLY A 359 7.16 -21.49 -12.84
CA GLY A 359 7.11 -22.76 -12.14
C GLY A 359 5.67 -23.19 -11.90
N TYR A 360 5.51 -24.41 -11.40
CA TYR A 360 4.20 -24.94 -11.07
C TYR A 360 4.22 -25.71 -9.75
N TYR A 361 3.10 -25.68 -9.06
CA TYR A 361 2.76 -26.56 -7.95
C TYR A 361 1.87 -27.70 -8.46
N SER A 362 2.18 -28.93 -8.08
CA SER A 362 1.32 -30.09 -8.30
C SER A 362 0.62 -30.48 -7.00
N ARG A 363 -0.72 -30.46 -6.99
CA ARG A 363 -1.50 -30.90 -5.83
C ARG A 363 -1.36 -32.39 -5.54
N ALA A 364 -1.11 -33.20 -6.57
CA ALA A 364 -0.97 -34.65 -6.43
C ALA A 364 0.32 -35.04 -5.70
N THR A 365 1.42 -34.32 -5.94
CA THR A 365 2.73 -34.62 -5.34
C THR A 365 3.11 -33.69 -4.20
N GLY A 366 2.43 -32.55 -4.06
CA GLY A 366 2.77 -31.51 -3.10
C GLY A 366 4.05 -30.74 -3.45
N GLN A 367 4.58 -30.89 -4.67
CA GLN A 367 5.87 -30.31 -5.06
C GLN A 367 5.72 -29.08 -5.95
N ILE A 368 6.65 -28.14 -5.76
CA ILE A 368 6.84 -26.98 -6.62
C ILE A 368 8.10 -27.20 -7.45
N ARG A 369 8.02 -26.97 -8.77
CA ARG A 369 9.13 -27.15 -9.71
C ARG A 369 9.18 -26.01 -10.73
N PRO A 370 10.38 -25.57 -11.17
CA PRO A 370 10.52 -24.78 -12.40
C PRO A 370 9.86 -25.51 -13.57
N LEU A 371 9.29 -24.76 -14.52
CA LEU A 371 8.63 -25.31 -15.71
C LEU A 371 9.63 -25.34 -16.88
N PRO A 372 10.07 -26.51 -17.34
CA PRO A 372 11.08 -26.61 -18.40
C PRO A 372 10.66 -25.87 -19.67
N GLY A 373 11.56 -25.05 -20.19
CA GLY A 373 11.33 -24.20 -21.37
C GLY A 373 10.92 -22.77 -21.02
N ALA A 374 10.47 -22.51 -19.79
CA ALA A 374 10.22 -21.17 -19.26
C ALA A 374 10.99 -20.92 -17.95
N ASP A 375 12.14 -21.58 -17.81
CA ASP A 375 13.02 -21.61 -16.63
C ASP A 375 14.40 -20.96 -16.88
N ASP A 376 14.56 -20.23 -17.97
CA ASP A 376 15.80 -19.52 -18.32
C ASP A 376 15.88 -18.13 -17.64
N PRO A 377 16.81 -17.90 -16.69
CA PRO A 377 16.91 -16.65 -15.93
C PRO A 377 17.39 -15.45 -16.75
N ARG A 378 17.79 -15.64 -18.02
CA ARG A 378 18.07 -14.55 -18.96
C ARG A 378 16.79 -13.84 -19.41
N TYR A 379 15.64 -14.45 -19.17
CA TYR A 379 14.33 -13.88 -19.44
C TYR A 379 13.57 -13.67 -18.14
N VAL A 380 12.58 -12.79 -18.20
CA VAL A 380 11.48 -12.76 -17.25
C VAL A 380 10.26 -13.37 -17.91
N HIS A 381 9.58 -14.23 -17.16
CA HIS A 381 8.32 -14.85 -17.52
C HIS A 381 7.28 -14.50 -16.46
N CYS A 382 6.09 -14.03 -16.86
CA CYS A 382 5.02 -13.71 -15.93
C CYS A 382 3.63 -13.85 -16.55
N ASP A 383 2.61 -13.55 -15.76
CA ASP A 383 1.19 -13.60 -16.15
C ASP A 383 0.75 -14.92 -16.80
N PRO A 384 1.10 -16.09 -16.23
CA PRO A 384 0.72 -17.35 -16.83
C PRO A 384 -0.79 -17.55 -16.75
N THR A 385 -1.39 -17.98 -17.85
CA THR A 385 -2.80 -18.35 -17.95
C THR A 385 -2.96 -19.66 -18.72
N TRP A 386 -3.97 -20.44 -18.36
CA TRP A 386 -4.25 -21.73 -19.00
C TRP A 386 -5.18 -21.57 -20.20
N THR A 387 -4.97 -22.38 -21.24
CA THR A 387 -6.05 -22.65 -22.18
C THR A 387 -7.17 -23.45 -21.50
N PRO A 388 -8.44 -23.33 -21.95
CA PRO A 388 -9.57 -24.02 -21.31
C PRO A 388 -9.43 -25.54 -21.20
N ASP A 389 -8.68 -26.16 -22.11
CA ASP A 389 -8.38 -27.60 -22.10
C ASP A 389 -7.27 -28.01 -21.11
N GLY A 390 -6.63 -27.05 -20.44
CA GLY A 390 -5.54 -27.26 -19.48
C GLY A 390 -4.22 -27.73 -20.09
N LYS A 391 -4.07 -27.73 -21.43
CA LYS A 391 -2.90 -28.31 -22.11
C LYS A 391 -1.80 -27.32 -22.41
N THR A 392 -2.13 -26.04 -22.56
CA THR A 392 -1.19 -24.98 -22.98
C THR A 392 -1.20 -23.84 -21.98
N ILE A 393 -0.02 -23.28 -21.70
CA ILE A 393 0.15 -22.04 -20.95
C ILE A 393 0.41 -20.92 -21.94
N VAL A 394 -0.31 -19.81 -21.79
CA VAL A 394 0.01 -18.51 -22.41
C VAL A 394 0.62 -17.62 -21.33
N PHE A 395 1.70 -16.91 -21.62
CA PHE A 395 2.41 -16.09 -20.65
C PHE A 395 3.16 -14.93 -21.32
N ALA A 396 3.49 -13.91 -20.54
CA ALA A 396 4.29 -12.78 -20.98
C ALA A 396 5.79 -13.08 -20.79
N ARG A 397 6.63 -12.68 -21.76
CA ARG A 397 8.08 -12.90 -21.74
C ARG A 397 8.83 -11.65 -22.20
N ALA A 398 9.92 -11.31 -21.51
CA ALA A 398 10.86 -10.26 -21.93
C ALA A 398 12.30 -10.64 -21.54
N PRO A 399 13.34 -10.01 -22.13
CA PRO A 399 14.70 -10.10 -21.59
C PRO A 399 14.75 -9.60 -20.15
N ALA A 400 15.40 -10.35 -19.27
CA ALA A 400 15.52 -10.02 -17.86
C ALA A 400 16.37 -8.76 -17.65
N LYS A 401 15.99 -7.92 -16.68
CA LYS A 401 16.68 -6.67 -16.33
C LYS A 401 16.78 -6.51 -14.82
N ASP A 402 17.80 -5.79 -14.37
CA ASP A 402 17.88 -5.39 -12.97
C ASP A 402 16.83 -4.31 -12.69
N PRO A 403 16.04 -4.43 -11.61
CA PRO A 403 14.96 -3.49 -11.33
C PRO A 403 15.49 -2.09 -10.95
N TYR A 404 16.72 -2.00 -10.42
CA TYR A 404 17.34 -0.74 -10.03
C TYR A 404 18.81 -0.76 -10.46
N PRO A 405 19.11 -0.45 -11.74
CA PRO A 405 20.48 -0.49 -12.24
C PRO A 405 21.38 0.57 -11.57
N PRO A 406 22.70 0.42 -11.56
CA PRO A 406 23.62 1.42 -11.00
C PRO A 406 23.37 2.82 -11.59
N GLY A 407 23.20 3.82 -10.72
CA GLY A 407 22.89 5.19 -11.13
C GLY A 407 21.41 5.46 -11.40
N TYR A 408 20.51 4.52 -11.08
CA TYR A 408 19.06 4.70 -11.16
C TYR A 408 18.61 5.99 -10.45
N LYS A 409 17.72 6.73 -11.11
CA LYS A 409 17.01 7.88 -10.55
C LYS A 409 15.53 7.53 -10.45
N PRO A 410 14.86 7.76 -9.31
CA PRO A 410 13.44 7.48 -9.17
C PRO A 410 12.59 8.15 -10.24
N ALA A 411 11.73 7.37 -10.90
CA ALA A 411 10.73 7.89 -11.83
C ALA A 411 9.72 8.79 -11.11
N GLN A 412 9.26 9.85 -11.78
CA GLN A 412 8.38 10.87 -11.20
C GLN A 412 6.90 10.65 -11.54
N TYR A 413 6.60 9.94 -12.62
CA TYR A 413 5.24 9.63 -13.07
C TYR A 413 5.20 8.29 -13.83
N PRO A 414 4.03 7.67 -14.01
CA PRO A 414 3.90 6.48 -14.84
C PRO A 414 4.24 6.76 -16.31
N ASN A 415 5.02 5.88 -16.93
CA ASN A 415 5.64 6.04 -18.26
C ASN A 415 6.77 7.07 -18.31
N ASP A 416 7.35 7.44 -17.16
CA ASP A 416 8.59 8.21 -17.13
C ASP A 416 9.73 7.41 -17.80
N PRO A 417 10.52 8.02 -18.71
CA PRO A 417 11.71 7.38 -19.29
C PRO A 417 12.73 6.88 -18.27
N ALA A 418 12.73 7.39 -17.03
CA ALA A 418 13.58 6.94 -15.94
C ALA A 418 13.17 5.57 -15.36
N GLU A 419 11.95 5.09 -15.64
CA GLU A 419 11.56 3.73 -15.28
C GLU A 419 12.45 2.68 -15.97
N VAL A 420 12.58 1.48 -15.39
CA VAL A 420 13.21 0.36 -16.10
C VAL A 420 12.36 0.00 -17.32
N GLN A 421 12.90 0.29 -18.50
CA GLN A 421 12.19 0.05 -19.75
C GLN A 421 12.15 -1.46 -20.05
N ILE A 422 10.97 -2.08 -20.03
CA ILE A 422 10.73 -3.48 -20.35
C ILE A 422 9.45 -3.62 -21.18
N GLN A 423 9.53 -4.45 -22.24
CA GLN A 423 8.42 -4.74 -23.13
C GLN A 423 8.25 -6.24 -23.19
N TYR A 424 7.06 -6.72 -22.80
CA TYR A 424 6.74 -8.15 -22.84
C TYR A 424 6.05 -8.52 -24.16
N ASP A 425 6.40 -9.70 -24.64
CA ASP A 425 5.74 -10.39 -25.74
C ASP A 425 4.95 -11.57 -25.17
N LEU A 426 3.82 -11.92 -25.80
CA LEU A 426 3.04 -13.09 -25.40
C LEU A 426 3.54 -14.37 -26.08
N TYR A 427 3.84 -15.39 -25.29
CA TYR A 427 4.25 -16.70 -25.74
C TYR A 427 3.21 -17.74 -25.33
N ARG A 428 3.19 -18.86 -26.05
CA ARG A 428 2.48 -20.09 -25.66
C ARG A 428 3.43 -21.26 -25.57
N MET A 429 3.15 -22.20 -24.68
CA MET A 429 3.94 -23.42 -24.49
C MET A 429 3.07 -24.56 -23.97
N PRO A 430 3.23 -25.80 -24.48
CA PRO A 430 2.52 -26.94 -23.93
C PRO A 430 2.97 -27.22 -22.49
N PHE A 431 2.04 -27.54 -21.60
CA PHE A 431 2.34 -27.86 -20.20
C PHE A 431 2.85 -29.29 -20.02
N ASN A 432 2.30 -30.25 -20.77
CA ASN A 432 2.72 -31.66 -20.80
C ASN A 432 2.88 -32.30 -19.40
N ASP A 433 1.90 -32.09 -18.51
CA ASP A 433 1.95 -32.53 -17.11
C ASP A 433 3.23 -32.09 -16.38
N GLY A 434 3.66 -30.85 -16.62
CA GLY A 434 4.83 -30.25 -16.00
C GLY A 434 6.17 -30.59 -16.66
N ARG A 435 6.19 -31.36 -17.77
CA ARG A 435 7.39 -31.55 -18.61
C ARG A 435 7.72 -30.33 -19.46
N GLY A 436 6.78 -29.40 -19.62
CA GLY A 436 6.96 -28.19 -20.41
C GLY A 436 7.15 -28.45 -21.90
N GLY A 437 7.78 -27.51 -22.60
CA GLY A 437 8.01 -27.57 -24.04
C GLY A 437 8.76 -26.35 -24.56
N GLN A 438 8.70 -26.12 -25.87
CA GLN A 438 9.31 -24.93 -26.47
C GLN A 438 8.33 -23.74 -26.47
N PRO A 439 8.68 -22.59 -25.88
CA PRO A 439 7.89 -21.37 -26.03
C PRO A 439 7.83 -20.89 -27.48
N VAL A 440 6.62 -20.62 -27.96
CA VAL A 440 6.38 -20.05 -29.30
C VAL A 440 5.74 -18.67 -29.16
N PRO A 441 6.29 -17.61 -29.78
CA PRO A 441 5.69 -16.27 -29.73
C PRO A 441 4.33 -16.27 -30.44
N ILE A 442 3.39 -15.49 -29.92
CA ILE A 442 2.05 -15.34 -30.48
C ILE A 442 2.06 -14.15 -31.44
N ALA A 443 1.96 -14.42 -32.74
CA ALA A 443 1.88 -13.40 -33.77
C ALA A 443 0.74 -12.39 -33.47
N GLY A 444 1.01 -11.09 -33.63
CA GLY A 444 0.10 -10.00 -33.29
C GLY A 444 0.26 -9.47 -31.85
N ALA A 445 0.70 -10.31 -30.92
CA ALA A 445 0.95 -9.96 -29.52
C ALA A 445 2.43 -10.16 -29.11
N SER A 446 3.32 -10.28 -30.10
CA SER A 446 4.76 -10.39 -29.94
C SER A 446 5.49 -9.57 -31.00
N ASN A 447 6.70 -9.08 -30.70
CA ASN A 447 7.58 -8.35 -31.61
C ASN A 447 6.90 -7.12 -32.25
N ASN A 448 6.02 -6.44 -31.50
CA ASN A 448 5.21 -5.31 -31.99
C ASN A 448 5.67 -3.94 -31.44
N GLY A 449 6.84 -3.89 -30.80
CA GLY A 449 7.44 -2.66 -30.24
C GLY A 449 6.70 -2.08 -29.03
N THR A 450 5.81 -2.86 -28.43
CA THR A 450 5.02 -2.48 -27.25
C THR A 450 5.03 -3.60 -26.23
N SER A 451 4.60 -3.32 -25.01
CA SER A 451 4.46 -4.30 -23.96
C SER A 451 3.06 -4.92 -23.95
N ASN A 452 2.98 -6.25 -23.99
CA ASN A 452 1.75 -7.04 -24.06
C ASN A 452 1.70 -7.99 -22.85
N THR A 453 0.68 -7.85 -22.01
CA THR A 453 0.66 -8.47 -20.67
C THR A 453 -0.75 -8.87 -20.26
N PHE A 454 -0.87 -9.60 -19.15
CA PHE A 454 -2.14 -10.06 -18.57
C PHE A 454 -3.05 -10.78 -19.58
N PRO A 455 -2.58 -11.83 -20.26
CA PRO A 455 -3.40 -12.58 -21.19
C PRO A 455 -4.52 -13.34 -20.47
N LYS A 456 -5.71 -13.35 -21.07
CA LYS A 456 -6.82 -14.25 -20.72
C LYS A 456 -7.31 -14.95 -21.98
N VAL A 457 -7.47 -16.27 -21.91
CA VAL A 457 -8.00 -17.08 -23.02
C VAL A 457 -9.51 -17.19 -22.86
N SER A 458 -10.26 -17.00 -23.95
CA SER A 458 -11.71 -17.18 -23.94
C SER A 458 -12.09 -18.64 -23.64
N PRO A 459 -13.23 -18.91 -22.97
CA PRO A 459 -13.65 -20.27 -22.63
C PRO A 459 -13.81 -21.23 -23.83
N ASP A 460 -14.08 -20.69 -25.02
CA ASP A 460 -14.16 -21.46 -26.28
C ASP A 460 -12.78 -21.72 -26.92
N GLY A 461 -11.70 -21.21 -26.32
CA GLY A 461 -10.32 -21.41 -26.77
C GLY A 461 -9.95 -20.69 -28.06
N LYS A 462 -10.77 -19.72 -28.53
CA LYS A 462 -10.53 -19.02 -29.80
C LYS A 462 -9.73 -17.73 -29.67
N TRP A 463 -9.90 -17.01 -28.58
CA TRP A 463 -9.38 -15.65 -28.44
C TRP A 463 -8.49 -15.50 -27.21
N ILE A 464 -7.48 -14.63 -27.34
CA ILE A 464 -6.68 -14.10 -26.24
C ILE A 464 -6.99 -12.62 -26.16
N VAL A 465 -7.51 -12.17 -25.01
CA VAL A 465 -7.52 -10.74 -24.67
C VAL A 465 -6.31 -10.44 -23.80
N PHE A 466 -5.68 -9.30 -24.03
CA PHE A 466 -4.50 -8.86 -23.30
C PHE A 466 -4.44 -7.34 -23.19
N VAL A 467 -3.61 -6.87 -22.26
CA VAL A 467 -3.34 -5.44 -22.06
C VAL A 467 -2.10 -5.04 -22.85
N ARG A 468 -2.23 -4.02 -23.69
CA ARG A 468 -1.13 -3.41 -24.45
C ARG A 468 -0.80 -2.02 -23.90
N CYS A 469 0.47 -1.76 -23.62
CA CYS A 469 0.98 -0.46 -23.19
C CYS A 469 2.42 -0.25 -23.69
N ARG A 470 3.02 0.92 -23.44
CA ARG A 470 4.38 1.22 -23.91
C ARG A 470 5.49 0.55 -23.12
N ASN A 471 5.35 0.53 -21.79
CA ASN A 471 6.37 0.05 -20.87
C ASN A 471 5.75 -0.70 -19.69
N GLY A 472 6.41 -1.75 -19.23
CA GLY A 472 6.02 -2.49 -18.05
C GLY A 472 4.74 -3.29 -18.28
N GLN A 473 3.82 -3.24 -17.33
CA GLN A 473 2.60 -4.05 -17.33
C GLN A 473 1.34 -3.17 -17.27
N LEU A 474 0.26 -3.68 -16.70
CA LEU A 474 -1.06 -3.05 -16.60
C LEU A 474 -1.08 -1.82 -15.67
N LEU A 475 -2.25 -1.17 -15.56
CA LEU A 475 -2.47 0.11 -14.83
C LEU A 475 -1.66 1.29 -15.36
N ARG A 476 -1.62 1.48 -16.68
CA ARG A 476 -0.86 2.57 -17.31
C ARG A 476 -1.80 3.63 -17.92
N PRO A 477 -1.37 4.89 -18.03
CA PRO A 477 -2.12 5.93 -18.73
C PRO A 477 -2.44 5.60 -20.20
N ASP A 478 -1.66 4.71 -20.82
CA ASP A 478 -1.80 4.27 -22.21
C ASP A 478 -2.21 2.79 -22.33
N SER A 479 -2.64 2.15 -21.24
CA SER A 479 -3.02 0.74 -21.30
C SER A 479 -4.40 0.54 -21.95
N GLN A 480 -4.42 -0.36 -22.93
CA GLN A 480 -5.60 -0.68 -23.74
C GLN A 480 -5.79 -2.18 -23.87
N LEU A 481 -7.05 -2.62 -23.98
CA LEU A 481 -7.43 -4.00 -24.25
C LEU A 481 -7.34 -4.29 -25.76
N TRP A 482 -6.68 -5.40 -26.07
CA TRP A 482 -6.50 -5.93 -27.42
C TRP A 482 -6.89 -7.40 -27.44
N ILE A 483 -7.34 -7.87 -28.59
CA ILE A 483 -7.77 -9.26 -28.79
C ILE A 483 -7.09 -9.84 -30.02
N VAL A 484 -6.67 -11.10 -29.94
CA VAL A 484 -5.98 -11.85 -31.00
C VAL A 484 -6.42 -13.32 -30.98
N PRO A 485 -6.44 -14.05 -32.12
CA PRO A 485 -6.68 -15.49 -32.09
C PRO A 485 -5.64 -16.24 -31.26
N VAL A 486 -6.03 -17.32 -30.58
CA VAL A 486 -5.12 -18.16 -29.76
C VAL A 486 -3.95 -18.73 -30.56
N GLN A 487 -4.16 -18.98 -31.85
CA GLN A 487 -3.12 -19.43 -32.78
C GLN A 487 -2.11 -18.36 -33.19
N GLY A 488 -2.36 -17.09 -32.86
CA GLY A 488 -1.67 -15.92 -33.39
C GLY A 488 -2.31 -15.41 -34.68
N GLY A 489 -2.02 -14.16 -35.04
CA GLY A 489 -2.54 -13.51 -36.24
C GLY A 489 -2.60 -11.99 -36.10
N THR A 490 -3.61 -11.37 -36.69
CA THR A 490 -3.82 -9.92 -36.56
C THR A 490 -4.52 -9.61 -35.23
N ALA A 491 -3.82 -8.92 -34.34
CA ALA A 491 -4.42 -8.37 -33.13
C ALA A 491 -5.24 -7.12 -33.46
N ARG A 492 -6.36 -6.91 -32.77
CA ARG A 492 -7.19 -5.71 -32.91
C ARG A 492 -7.47 -5.03 -31.57
N ARG A 493 -7.55 -3.70 -31.61
CA ARG A 493 -7.94 -2.89 -30.46
C ARG A 493 -9.43 -3.08 -30.20
N MET A 494 -9.80 -3.38 -28.96
CA MET A 494 -11.20 -3.56 -28.57
C MET A 494 -11.95 -2.22 -28.54
N ARG A 495 -13.23 -2.24 -28.89
CA ARG A 495 -14.15 -1.08 -28.87
C ARG A 495 -14.51 -0.64 -27.45
N CYS A 496 -14.44 -1.54 -26.47
CA CYS A 496 -14.78 -1.31 -25.08
C CYS A 496 -13.81 -0.36 -24.35
N ASN A 497 -12.65 -0.08 -24.94
CA ASN A 497 -11.62 0.76 -24.34
C ASN A 497 -12.14 2.17 -24.02
N THR A 498 -12.11 2.55 -22.75
CA THR A 498 -12.42 3.90 -22.29
C THR A 498 -11.16 4.78 -22.23
N PRO A 499 -11.30 6.11 -22.04
CA PRO A 499 -10.18 6.99 -21.73
C PRO A 499 -9.46 6.62 -20.42
N ARG A 500 -8.24 7.16 -20.25
CA ARG A 500 -7.34 7.06 -19.08
C ARG A 500 -6.65 5.72 -18.86
N MET A 501 -7.36 4.60 -18.71
CA MET A 501 -6.74 3.28 -18.46
C MET A 501 -7.78 2.15 -18.50
N ASN A 502 -7.43 1.05 -19.19
CA ASN A 502 -8.14 -0.23 -19.15
C ASN A 502 -7.14 -1.34 -18.75
N SER A 503 -7.57 -2.30 -17.92
CA SER A 503 -6.63 -3.22 -17.24
C SER A 503 -7.23 -4.61 -17.00
N TRP A 504 -7.22 -5.11 -15.76
CA TRP A 504 -7.69 -6.43 -15.35
C TRP A 504 -9.02 -6.78 -15.99
N HIS A 505 -9.11 -8.02 -16.49
CA HIS A 505 -10.28 -8.52 -17.18
C HIS A 505 -10.42 -10.04 -16.99
N SER A 506 -11.64 -10.54 -17.20
CA SER A 506 -11.98 -11.96 -17.17
C SER A 506 -13.22 -12.23 -18.03
N PHE A 507 -13.40 -13.47 -18.46
CA PHE A 507 -14.52 -13.91 -19.30
C PHE A 507 -15.62 -14.57 -18.49
N SER A 508 -16.88 -14.30 -18.86
CA SER A 508 -18.01 -15.08 -18.36
C SER A 508 -17.87 -16.54 -18.78
N PRO A 509 -18.49 -17.51 -18.07
CA PRO A 509 -18.36 -18.92 -18.41
C PRO A 509 -18.78 -19.29 -19.85
N ASN A 510 -19.74 -18.55 -20.41
CA ASN A 510 -20.18 -18.74 -21.80
C ASN A 510 -19.32 -18.02 -22.85
N GLY A 511 -18.32 -17.25 -22.43
CA GLY A 511 -17.41 -16.50 -23.31
C GLY A 511 -18.04 -15.31 -24.05
N ARG A 512 -19.30 -14.96 -23.76
CA ARG A 512 -20.05 -13.88 -24.42
C ARG A 512 -19.94 -12.54 -23.74
N TRP A 513 -19.41 -12.52 -22.52
CA TRP A 513 -19.17 -11.30 -21.77
C TRP A 513 -17.74 -11.27 -21.27
N MET A 514 -17.15 -10.08 -21.27
CA MET A 514 -15.92 -9.80 -20.57
C MET A 514 -16.16 -8.70 -19.56
N VAL A 515 -15.73 -8.94 -18.33
CA VAL A 515 -15.62 -7.91 -17.31
C VAL A 515 -14.24 -7.29 -17.37
N PHE A 516 -14.13 -5.99 -17.15
CA PHE A 516 -12.85 -5.33 -17.00
C PHE A 516 -12.89 -4.11 -16.08
N SER A 517 -11.74 -3.78 -15.49
CA SER A 517 -11.55 -2.57 -14.67
C SER A 517 -11.05 -1.40 -15.50
N SER A 518 -11.59 -0.22 -15.24
CA SER A 518 -11.16 1.02 -15.91
C SER A 518 -11.28 2.26 -15.01
N LYS A 519 -10.43 3.27 -15.26
CA LYS A 519 -10.51 4.61 -14.64
C LYS A 519 -11.22 5.64 -15.53
N ALA A 520 -12.30 5.23 -16.19
CA ALA A 520 -13.03 6.06 -17.16
C ALA A 520 -13.59 7.34 -16.54
N ASN A 521 -14.40 7.21 -15.49
CA ASN A 521 -15.14 8.35 -14.94
C ASN A 521 -14.46 8.96 -13.72
N THR A 522 -13.73 8.14 -12.96
CA THR A 522 -13.06 8.60 -11.75
C THR A 522 -11.61 8.12 -11.70
N PRO A 523 -10.81 8.66 -10.76
CA PRO A 523 -9.46 8.19 -10.54
C PRO A 523 -9.38 6.80 -9.89
N TYR A 524 -10.50 6.28 -9.39
CA TYR A 524 -10.64 4.94 -8.87
C TYR A 524 -11.16 4.02 -9.97
N THR A 525 -10.71 2.77 -10.00
CA THR A 525 -11.19 1.82 -11.00
C THR A 525 -12.64 1.43 -10.74
N GLU A 526 -13.42 1.43 -11.79
CA GLU A 526 -14.80 0.95 -11.85
C GLU A 526 -14.85 -0.30 -12.71
N MET A 527 -15.94 -1.06 -12.57
CA MET A 527 -16.14 -2.32 -13.29
C MET A 527 -17.06 -2.12 -14.50
N PHE A 528 -16.66 -2.63 -15.65
CA PHE A 528 -17.42 -2.54 -16.89
C PHE A 528 -17.58 -3.92 -17.54
N LEU A 529 -18.62 -4.07 -18.33
CA LEU A 529 -18.86 -5.21 -19.22
C LEU A 529 -18.71 -4.80 -20.67
N THR A 530 -18.31 -5.75 -21.49
CA THR A 530 -18.49 -5.72 -22.94
C THR A 530 -18.99 -7.08 -23.43
N HIS A 531 -19.91 -7.06 -24.38
CA HIS A 531 -20.40 -8.27 -25.05
C HIS A 531 -19.45 -8.66 -26.18
N LEU A 532 -19.28 -9.96 -26.42
CA LEU A 532 -18.44 -10.52 -27.49
C LEU A 532 -19.27 -11.45 -28.39
N ASP A 533 -19.27 -11.18 -29.69
CA ASP A 533 -19.82 -12.10 -30.68
C ASP A 533 -18.89 -13.30 -30.96
N ALA A 534 -19.26 -14.20 -31.89
CA ALA A 534 -18.49 -15.41 -32.19
C ALA A 534 -17.13 -15.12 -32.86
N GLU A 535 -17.03 -13.96 -33.51
CA GLU A 535 -15.85 -13.41 -34.16
C GLU A 535 -15.03 -12.53 -33.19
N GLY A 536 -15.47 -12.47 -31.92
CA GLY A 536 -14.88 -11.71 -30.83
C GLY A 536 -15.08 -10.20 -30.96
N ASN A 537 -15.90 -9.70 -31.88
CA ASN A 537 -16.19 -8.27 -31.96
C ASN A 537 -16.89 -7.86 -30.68
N ASP A 538 -16.40 -6.79 -30.09
CA ASP A 538 -16.83 -6.38 -28.77
C ASP A 538 -17.75 -5.15 -28.83
N SER A 539 -18.63 -5.02 -27.85
CA SER A 539 -19.51 -3.84 -27.70
C SER A 539 -18.79 -2.69 -26.99
N PRO A 540 -19.30 -1.45 -27.11
CA PRO A 540 -18.97 -0.38 -26.18
C PRO A 540 -19.18 -0.80 -24.72
N PRO A 541 -18.47 -0.17 -23.77
CA PRO A 541 -18.49 -0.58 -22.38
C PRO A 541 -19.79 -0.22 -21.67
N VAL A 542 -20.28 -1.13 -20.83
CA VAL A 542 -21.44 -0.96 -19.95
C VAL A 542 -20.97 -0.95 -18.52
N LEU A 543 -21.24 0.13 -17.77
CA LEU A 543 -20.87 0.24 -16.36
C LEU A 543 -21.68 -0.75 -15.52
N ILE A 544 -21.02 -1.50 -14.63
CA ILE A 544 -21.70 -2.23 -13.56
C ILE A 544 -21.86 -1.27 -12.37
N PRO A 545 -23.08 -0.76 -12.11
CA PRO A 545 -23.29 0.26 -11.09
C PRO A 545 -23.07 -0.31 -9.69
N ASP A 546 -22.76 0.60 -8.75
CA ASP A 546 -22.75 0.37 -7.31
C ASP A 546 -21.91 -0.84 -6.87
N SER A 547 -20.79 -1.05 -7.56
CA SER A 547 -19.82 -2.09 -7.21
C SER A 547 -19.03 -1.75 -5.94
N THR A 548 -18.70 -0.47 -5.70
CA THR A 548 -18.01 -0.03 -4.48
C THR A 548 -18.29 1.45 -4.18
N ALA A 549 -17.85 1.94 -3.02
CA ALA A 549 -17.89 3.34 -2.63
C ALA A 549 -17.02 4.20 -3.56
N ALA A 550 -17.34 5.49 -3.69
CA ALA A 550 -16.75 6.39 -4.69
C ALA A 550 -15.25 6.69 -4.47
N ASN A 551 -14.73 6.43 -3.27
CA ASN A 551 -13.33 6.58 -2.89
C ASN A 551 -12.59 5.23 -2.76
N ARG A 552 -13.12 4.18 -3.39
CA ARG A 552 -12.53 2.84 -3.41
C ARG A 552 -12.44 2.32 -4.86
N ALA A 553 -11.50 1.41 -5.09
CA ALA A 553 -11.13 0.93 -6.41
C ALA A 553 -11.47 -0.56 -6.59
N VAL A 554 -12.09 -0.90 -7.72
CA VAL A 554 -12.36 -2.28 -8.14
C VAL A 554 -11.15 -2.85 -8.86
N ASN A 555 -10.52 -3.87 -8.27
CA ASN A 555 -9.33 -4.51 -8.80
C ASN A 555 -9.58 -6.01 -9.03
N LEU A 556 -8.97 -6.57 -10.08
CA LEU A 556 -8.97 -8.00 -10.39
C LEU A 556 -10.38 -8.63 -10.44
N PRO A 557 -11.30 -8.16 -11.29
CA PRO A 557 -12.57 -8.85 -11.47
C PRO A 557 -12.37 -10.21 -12.15
N GLU A 558 -12.90 -11.26 -11.54
CA GLU A 558 -12.85 -12.64 -12.05
C GLU A 558 -14.24 -13.27 -11.95
N PHE A 559 -14.73 -13.86 -13.03
CA PHE A 559 -15.99 -14.60 -12.99
C PHE A 559 -15.85 -15.88 -12.16
N VAL A 560 -16.88 -16.20 -11.38
CA VAL A 560 -16.94 -17.44 -10.59
C VAL A 560 -18.10 -18.28 -11.10
N ASN A 561 -17.81 -19.47 -11.63
CA ASN A 561 -18.81 -20.35 -12.23
C ASN A 561 -19.65 -21.12 -11.18
N VAL A 562 -20.17 -20.40 -10.17
CA VAL A 562 -21.09 -20.90 -9.14
C VAL A 562 -22.24 -19.90 -8.96
N PRO A 563 -23.45 -20.35 -8.58
CA PRO A 563 -24.55 -19.43 -8.30
C PRO A 563 -24.22 -18.45 -7.18
N TYR A 564 -24.74 -17.22 -7.27
CA TYR A 564 -24.46 -16.12 -6.33
C TYR A 564 -24.69 -16.50 -4.86
N ASP A 565 -25.71 -17.31 -4.55
CA ASP A 565 -26.03 -17.71 -3.17
C ASP A 565 -25.27 -18.95 -2.66
N GLN A 566 -24.40 -19.53 -3.49
CA GLN A 566 -23.50 -20.62 -3.10
C GLN A 566 -22.09 -20.15 -2.74
N PHE A 567 -21.82 -18.85 -2.80
CA PHE A 567 -20.55 -18.25 -2.36
C PHE A 567 -20.84 -16.96 -1.59
N VAL A 568 -20.99 -17.06 -0.27
CA VAL A 568 -21.55 -16.00 0.56
C VAL A 568 -20.49 -15.35 1.45
N ARG A 569 -19.57 -16.15 1.98
CA ARG A 569 -18.54 -15.70 2.93
C ARG A 569 -17.27 -16.53 2.78
N ILE A 570 -16.13 -15.90 3.05
CA ILE A 570 -14.83 -16.54 3.20
C ILE A 570 -14.30 -16.23 4.59
N ASP A 571 -13.92 -17.25 5.34
CA ASP A 571 -13.15 -17.12 6.56
C ASP A 571 -11.76 -17.70 6.35
N VAL A 572 -10.75 -17.03 6.92
CA VAL A 572 -9.35 -17.43 6.79
C VAL A 572 -8.77 -17.79 8.17
N PRO A 573 -9.17 -18.94 8.78
CA PRO A 573 -8.52 -19.45 9.98
C PRO A 573 -6.99 -19.56 9.85
N ALA A 574 -6.49 -19.88 8.65
CA ALA A 574 -5.05 -19.95 8.37
C ALA A 574 -4.31 -18.64 8.67
N ALA A 575 -4.98 -17.49 8.57
CA ALA A 575 -4.40 -16.17 8.85
C ALA A 575 -4.74 -15.64 10.27
N GLN A 576 -5.42 -16.43 11.11
CA GLN A 576 -5.85 -15.98 12.44
C GLN A 576 -4.67 -15.59 13.35
N TYR A 577 -3.53 -16.29 13.23
CA TYR A 577 -2.35 -15.99 14.03
C TYR A 577 -1.80 -14.57 13.78
N LEU A 578 -2.02 -13.99 12.58
CA LEU A 578 -1.64 -12.60 12.29
C LEU A 578 -2.51 -11.63 13.09
N ARG A 579 -3.81 -11.92 13.22
CA ARG A 579 -4.72 -11.13 14.05
C ARG A 579 -4.31 -11.20 15.52
N ASP A 580 -3.96 -12.39 15.99
CA ASP A 580 -3.47 -12.58 17.36
C ASP A 580 -2.16 -11.81 17.57
N GLY A 581 -1.23 -11.86 16.60
CA GLY A 581 0.02 -11.08 16.62
C GLY A 581 -0.19 -9.57 16.68
N MET A 582 -1.06 -9.01 15.84
CA MET A 582 -1.39 -7.57 15.87
C MET A 582 -2.02 -7.15 17.19
N ARG A 583 -2.94 -7.97 17.72
CA ARG A 583 -3.52 -7.72 19.04
C ARG A 583 -2.44 -7.74 20.13
N GLY A 584 -1.47 -8.65 20.01
CA GLY A 584 -0.29 -8.69 20.86
C GLY A 584 0.54 -7.40 20.81
N ILE A 585 0.75 -6.82 19.62
CA ILE A 585 1.46 -5.54 19.44
C ILE A 585 0.69 -4.40 20.12
N GLU A 586 -0.61 -4.28 19.88
CA GLU A 586 -1.44 -3.22 20.48
C GLU A 586 -1.43 -3.29 22.02
N LEU A 587 -1.53 -4.50 22.58
CA LEU A 587 -1.46 -4.72 24.02
C LEU A 587 -0.07 -4.41 24.58
N PHE A 588 1.00 -4.71 23.83
CA PHE A 588 2.36 -4.38 24.19
C PHE A 588 2.55 -2.86 24.29
N GLU A 589 2.06 -2.11 23.30
CA GLU A 589 2.09 -0.63 23.30
C GLU A 589 1.29 -0.02 24.46
N GLN A 590 0.22 -0.68 24.91
CA GLN A 590 -0.55 -0.32 26.10
C GLN A 590 0.14 -0.71 27.42
N GLY A 591 1.32 -1.34 27.38
CA GLY A 591 2.03 -1.84 28.57
C GLY A 591 1.43 -3.11 29.19
N ARG A 592 0.45 -3.74 28.54
CA ARG A 592 -0.26 -4.95 29.01
C ARG A 592 0.51 -6.21 28.63
N LEU A 593 1.72 -6.34 29.19
CA LEU A 593 2.72 -7.31 28.75
C LEU A 593 2.30 -8.79 28.88
N ASP A 594 1.51 -9.17 29.89
CA ASP A 594 1.03 -10.55 30.05
C ASP A 594 -0.01 -10.94 28.98
N GLU A 595 -0.92 -10.03 28.67
CA GLU A 595 -1.94 -10.27 27.63
C GLU A 595 -1.31 -10.26 26.23
N ALA A 596 -0.36 -9.34 25.99
CA ALA A 596 0.44 -9.33 24.78
C ALA A 596 1.17 -10.66 24.57
N MET A 597 1.82 -11.16 25.63
CA MET A 597 2.48 -12.46 25.63
C MET A 597 1.53 -13.60 25.27
N ALA A 598 0.34 -13.64 25.88
CA ALA A 598 -0.66 -14.67 25.59
C ALA A 598 -1.11 -14.65 24.12
N CYS A 599 -1.31 -13.48 23.54
CA CYS A 599 -1.62 -13.31 22.13
C CYS A 599 -0.52 -13.85 21.21
N PHE A 600 0.76 -13.53 21.48
CA PHE A 600 1.86 -14.06 20.68
C PHE A 600 2.07 -15.56 20.87
N GLN A 601 1.85 -16.10 22.07
CA GLN A 601 1.88 -17.54 22.32
C GLN A 601 0.82 -18.27 21.52
N GLU A 602 -0.40 -17.74 21.48
CA GLU A 602 -1.50 -18.28 20.68
C GLU A 602 -1.21 -18.18 19.18
N ALA A 603 -0.62 -17.07 18.73
CA ALA A 603 -0.17 -16.91 17.35
C ALA A 603 0.86 -17.98 16.96
N ILE A 604 1.87 -18.22 17.80
CA ILE A 604 2.90 -19.25 17.56
C ILE A 604 2.31 -20.67 17.69
N ARG A 605 1.32 -20.89 18.55
CA ARG A 605 0.63 -22.18 18.65
C ARG A 605 -0.08 -22.53 17.34
N LYS A 606 -0.70 -21.54 16.68
CA LYS A 606 -1.35 -21.68 15.38
C LYS A 606 -0.33 -21.74 14.23
N GLN A 607 0.76 -20.97 14.31
CA GLN A 607 1.83 -20.91 13.31
C GLN A 607 3.21 -20.98 14.01
N PRO A 608 3.78 -22.18 14.22
CA PRO A 608 5.03 -22.35 14.98
C PRO A 608 6.25 -21.61 14.42
N ASP A 609 6.25 -21.32 13.13
CA ASP A 609 7.30 -20.60 12.42
C ASP A 609 6.99 -19.10 12.24
N TYR A 610 6.07 -18.55 13.04
CA TYR A 610 5.78 -17.10 13.05
C TYR A 610 6.93 -16.32 13.72
N LEU A 611 7.83 -15.79 12.89
CA LEU A 611 9.06 -15.11 13.33
C LEU A 611 8.78 -13.95 14.29
N GLU A 612 7.87 -13.05 13.94
CA GLU A 612 7.55 -11.87 14.76
C GLU A 612 6.95 -12.25 16.11
N GLY A 613 6.17 -13.33 16.16
CA GLY A 613 5.71 -13.90 17.43
C GLY A 613 6.89 -14.27 18.33
N HIS A 614 7.88 -15.00 17.83
CA HIS A 614 9.06 -15.38 18.63
C HIS A 614 9.85 -14.17 19.10
N VAL A 615 10.09 -13.19 18.22
CA VAL A 615 10.82 -11.97 18.58
C VAL A 615 10.05 -11.14 19.61
N SER A 616 8.75 -10.96 19.45
CA SER A 616 7.92 -10.19 20.38
C SER A 616 7.86 -10.84 21.76
N ILE A 617 7.72 -12.17 21.84
CA ILE A 617 7.82 -12.90 23.11
C ILE A 617 9.19 -12.65 23.76
N ALA A 618 10.27 -12.72 22.99
CA ALA A 618 11.61 -12.47 23.52
C ALA A 618 11.76 -11.05 24.07
N VAL A 619 11.26 -10.03 23.36
CA VAL A 619 11.27 -8.64 23.83
C VAL A 619 10.51 -8.52 25.15
N ILE A 620 9.30 -9.09 25.25
CA ILE A 620 8.53 -9.06 26.51
C ILE A 620 9.29 -9.76 27.65
N LEU A 621 9.96 -10.87 27.38
CA LEU A 621 10.79 -11.57 28.37
C LEU A 621 11.99 -10.71 28.81
N ILE A 622 12.63 -9.98 27.90
CA ILE A 622 13.72 -9.05 28.21
C ILE A 622 13.24 -7.91 29.11
N GLU A 623 12.07 -7.34 28.83
CA GLU A 623 11.44 -6.30 29.65
C GLU A 623 11.12 -6.81 31.06
N LYS A 624 10.69 -8.07 31.17
CA LYS A 624 10.45 -8.75 32.47
C LYS A 624 11.72 -9.25 33.16
N GLY A 625 12.91 -9.01 32.59
CA GLY A 625 14.18 -9.49 33.14
C GLY A 625 14.44 -11.00 33.01
N ARG A 626 13.58 -11.73 32.28
CA ARG A 626 13.66 -13.19 32.05
C ARG A 626 14.57 -13.51 30.87
N LEU A 627 15.84 -13.12 30.99
CA LEU A 627 16.81 -13.13 29.88
C LEU A 627 17.08 -14.53 29.30
N GLU A 628 17.19 -15.55 30.16
CA GLU A 628 17.48 -16.92 29.70
C GLU A 628 16.38 -17.50 28.83
N GLU A 629 15.12 -17.14 29.11
CA GLU A 629 13.97 -17.60 28.34
C GLU A 629 13.81 -16.87 27.00
N ALA A 630 14.38 -15.66 26.88
CA ALA A 630 14.35 -14.88 25.64
C ALA A 630 15.29 -15.44 24.56
N ILE A 631 16.44 -16.02 24.96
CA ILE A 631 17.46 -16.56 24.05
C ILE A 631 16.90 -17.59 23.06
N PRO A 632 16.25 -18.70 23.49
CA PRO A 632 15.78 -19.71 22.55
C PRO A 632 14.75 -19.18 21.56
N ARG A 633 13.99 -18.14 21.94
CA ARG A 633 13.04 -17.46 21.05
C ARG A 633 13.76 -16.65 19.96
N LEU A 634 14.80 -15.91 20.33
CA LEU A 634 15.62 -15.16 19.37
C LEU A 634 16.44 -16.09 18.47
N GLU A 635 16.94 -17.21 18.99
CA GLU A 635 17.63 -18.24 18.20
C GLU A 635 16.68 -18.93 17.21
N LYS A 636 15.45 -19.22 17.62
CA LYS A 636 14.41 -19.70 16.69
C LYS A 636 14.12 -18.67 15.61
N ALA A 637 14.01 -17.38 15.94
CA ALA A 637 13.84 -16.31 14.95
C ALA A 637 15.01 -16.24 13.95
N LEU A 638 16.26 -16.39 14.41
CA LEU A 638 17.43 -16.44 13.54
C LEU A 638 17.55 -17.73 12.73
N THR A 639 16.96 -18.83 13.19
CA THR A 639 16.83 -20.07 12.41
C THR A 639 15.85 -19.86 11.25
N LEU A 640 14.76 -19.12 11.50
CA LEU A 640 13.76 -18.78 10.49
C LEU A 640 14.27 -17.74 9.48
N ASP A 641 14.96 -16.70 9.97
CA ASP A 641 15.64 -15.71 9.13
C ASP A 641 16.98 -15.29 9.74
N PRO A 642 18.11 -15.79 9.21
CA PRO A 642 19.45 -15.40 9.65
C PRO A 642 19.77 -13.92 9.44
N LYS A 643 18.99 -13.20 8.62
CA LYS A 643 19.14 -11.76 8.35
C LYS A 643 18.18 -10.90 9.17
N CYS A 644 17.48 -11.47 10.15
CA CYS A 644 16.63 -10.71 11.06
C CYS A 644 17.49 -9.79 11.96
N TRP A 645 17.69 -8.54 11.51
CA TRP A 645 18.47 -7.54 12.24
C TRP A 645 17.92 -7.29 13.65
N PHE A 646 16.59 -7.38 13.82
CA PHE A 646 15.91 -7.13 15.08
C PHE A 646 16.18 -8.24 16.10
N ALA A 647 16.22 -9.51 15.66
CA ALA A 647 16.62 -10.63 16.53
C ALA A 647 18.09 -10.52 16.94
N HIS A 648 18.99 -10.14 16.02
CA HIS A 648 20.39 -9.86 16.34
C HIS A 648 20.54 -8.71 17.34
N ALA A 649 19.82 -7.59 17.18
CA ALA A 649 19.88 -6.47 18.10
C ALA A 649 19.44 -6.88 19.52
N ASN A 650 18.36 -7.65 19.65
CA ASN A 650 17.86 -8.11 20.94
C ASN A 650 18.77 -9.18 21.59
N LEU A 651 19.37 -10.08 20.81
CA LEU A 651 20.38 -11.01 21.32
C LEU A 651 21.62 -10.26 21.83
N GLY A 652 22.03 -9.20 21.13
CA GLY A 652 23.10 -8.32 21.58
C GLY A 652 22.79 -7.70 22.95
N LEU A 653 21.58 -7.18 23.12
CA LEU A 653 21.11 -6.62 24.40
C LEU A 653 21.10 -7.66 25.53
N VAL A 654 20.59 -8.87 25.26
CA VAL A 654 20.59 -9.98 26.24
C VAL A 654 22.01 -10.34 26.66
N ARG A 655 22.93 -10.51 25.70
CA ARG A 655 24.34 -10.83 25.97
C ARG A 655 25.05 -9.72 26.74
N GLN A 656 24.74 -8.45 26.44
CA GLN A 656 25.26 -7.31 27.19
C GLN A 656 24.79 -7.35 28.66
N LYS A 657 23.49 -7.59 28.90
CA LYS A 657 22.93 -7.72 30.26
C LYS A 657 23.51 -8.91 31.05
N GLN A 658 23.94 -9.98 30.36
CA GLN A 658 24.66 -11.12 30.96
C GLN A 658 26.16 -10.85 31.19
N GLY A 659 26.69 -9.68 30.83
CA GLY A 659 28.13 -9.38 30.90
C GLY A 659 28.97 -10.01 29.79
N ARG A 660 28.36 -10.67 28.79
CA ARG A 660 29.02 -11.30 27.65
C ARG A 660 29.28 -10.26 26.54
N ARG A 661 30.13 -9.28 26.83
CA ARG A 661 30.32 -8.06 26.01
C ARG A 661 30.79 -8.32 24.58
N GLN A 662 31.75 -9.24 24.37
CA GLN A 662 32.25 -9.56 23.02
C GLN A 662 31.17 -10.18 22.12
N GLU A 663 30.30 -11.02 22.67
CA GLU A 663 29.16 -11.57 21.93
C GLU A 663 28.09 -10.52 21.63
N ALA A 664 27.86 -9.59 22.57
CA ALA A 664 26.97 -8.48 22.34
C ALA A 664 27.43 -7.63 21.15
N ILE A 665 28.71 -7.26 21.09
CA ILE A 665 29.32 -6.51 19.98
C ILE A 665 29.15 -7.28 18.66
N ALA A 666 29.42 -8.59 18.63
CA ALA A 666 29.28 -9.40 17.42
C ALA A 666 27.83 -9.37 16.87
N HIS A 667 26.84 -9.48 17.75
CA HIS A 667 25.43 -9.41 17.36
C HIS A 667 25.01 -8.00 16.94
N PHE A 668 25.45 -6.95 17.65
CA PHE A 668 25.17 -5.57 17.26
C PHE A 668 25.82 -5.20 15.92
N ARG A 669 27.05 -5.64 15.63
CA ARG A 669 27.69 -5.47 14.32
C ARG A 669 26.85 -6.09 13.19
N LYS A 670 26.34 -7.31 13.38
CA LYS A 670 25.42 -7.94 12.42
C LYS A 670 24.14 -7.13 12.23
N ALA A 671 23.51 -6.68 13.32
CA ALA A 671 22.30 -5.86 13.25
C ALA A 671 22.53 -4.55 12.47
N VAL A 672 23.63 -3.84 12.73
CA VAL A 672 23.99 -2.59 12.04
C VAL A 672 24.36 -2.83 10.57
N ALA A 673 25.02 -3.94 10.24
CA ALA A 673 25.32 -4.30 8.85
C ALA A 673 24.04 -4.61 8.06
N LEU A 674 23.08 -5.31 8.68
CA LEU A 674 21.80 -5.67 8.08
C LEU A 674 20.82 -4.50 7.99
N ASN A 675 20.84 -3.57 8.95
CA ASN A 675 20.05 -2.34 8.92
C ASN A 675 20.88 -1.12 9.37
N PRO A 676 21.62 -0.49 8.43
CA PRO A 676 22.50 0.64 8.74
C PRO A 676 21.78 1.91 9.20
N LYS A 677 20.47 2.03 8.98
CA LYS A 677 19.67 3.19 9.36
C LYS A 677 19.03 3.04 10.75
N HIS A 678 19.14 1.88 11.41
CA HIS A 678 18.53 1.66 12.71
C HIS A 678 19.32 2.31 13.85
N LEU A 679 18.83 3.46 14.34
CA LEU A 679 19.51 4.30 15.33
C LEU A 679 19.89 3.52 16.60
N THR A 680 18.92 2.86 17.25
CA THR A 680 19.15 2.18 18.54
C THR A 680 20.18 1.06 18.45
N ALA A 681 20.23 0.33 17.33
CA ALA A 681 21.16 -0.78 17.16
C ALA A 681 22.60 -0.24 17.01
N ARG A 682 22.74 0.87 16.28
CA ARG A 682 24.01 1.58 16.12
C ARG A 682 24.48 2.23 17.42
N THR A 683 23.60 2.86 18.17
CA THR A 683 23.93 3.44 19.48
C THR A 683 24.34 2.36 20.49
N ASN A 684 23.64 1.21 20.50
CA ASN A 684 24.02 0.08 21.36
C ASN A 684 25.39 -0.50 20.98
N LEU A 685 25.70 -0.61 19.67
CA LEU A 685 27.03 -1.00 19.21
C LEU A 685 28.10 -0.01 19.69
N GLY A 686 27.89 1.30 19.46
CA GLY A 686 28.83 2.34 19.90
C GLY A 686 29.07 2.31 21.40
N ARG A 687 28.02 2.13 22.22
CA ARG A 687 28.14 2.02 23.67
C ARG A 687 28.93 0.78 24.09
N ALA A 688 28.62 -0.38 23.52
CA ALA A 688 29.32 -1.63 23.83
C ALA A 688 30.81 -1.57 23.43
N LEU A 689 31.14 -0.92 22.32
CA LEU A 689 32.52 -0.69 21.88
C LEU A 689 33.26 0.27 22.83
N ALA A 690 32.60 1.35 23.26
CA ALA A 690 33.18 2.31 24.21
C ALA A 690 33.47 1.65 25.57
N GLU A 691 32.54 0.82 26.06
CA GLU A 691 32.72 0.03 27.29
C GLU A 691 33.92 -0.93 27.23
N GLU A 692 34.27 -1.44 26.05
CA GLU A 692 35.45 -2.29 25.81
C GLU A 692 36.73 -1.49 25.46
N GLY A 693 36.66 -0.15 25.50
CA GLY A 693 37.79 0.73 25.18
C GLY A 693 38.09 0.87 23.69
N GLN A 694 37.23 0.36 22.80
CA GLN A 694 37.34 0.51 21.33
C GLN A 694 36.78 1.88 20.89
N LEU A 695 37.36 2.95 21.42
CA LEU A 695 36.81 4.30 21.36
C LEU A 695 36.80 4.90 19.93
N GLU A 696 37.77 4.55 19.09
CA GLU A 696 37.84 4.94 17.68
C GLU A 696 36.57 4.52 16.92
N GLU A 697 36.27 3.21 16.93
CA GLU A 697 35.11 2.62 16.24
C GLU A 697 33.79 3.11 16.88
N ALA A 698 33.75 3.24 18.21
CA ALA A 698 32.60 3.79 18.91
C ALA A 698 32.25 5.20 18.42
N THR A 699 33.26 6.06 18.27
CA THR A 699 33.09 7.44 17.77
C THR A 699 32.53 7.46 16.35
N GLU A 700 32.98 6.57 15.47
CA GLU A 700 32.45 6.46 14.10
C GLU A 700 30.96 6.11 14.10
N HIS A 701 30.55 5.13 14.92
CA HIS A 701 29.15 4.76 15.08
C HIS A 701 28.30 5.89 15.66
N PHE A 702 28.79 6.60 16.68
CA PHE A 702 28.07 7.75 17.24
C PHE A 702 27.98 8.93 16.28
N ARG A 703 29.04 9.25 15.50
CA ARG A 703 28.97 10.25 14.43
C ARG A 703 27.92 9.89 13.40
N ALA A 704 27.84 8.61 13.04
CA ALA A 704 26.84 8.13 12.11
C ALA A 704 25.42 8.12 12.71
N ALA A 705 25.27 7.93 14.03
CA ALA A 705 23.99 8.10 14.74
C ALA A 705 23.51 9.56 14.71
N VAL A 706 24.39 10.52 14.99
CA VAL A 706 24.09 11.98 14.88
C VAL A 706 23.68 12.37 13.46
N LYS A 707 24.28 11.77 12.43
CA LYS A 707 23.85 11.99 11.02
C LYS A 707 22.45 11.46 10.74
N LEU A 708 22.06 10.33 11.36
CA LEU A 708 20.73 9.74 11.20
C LEU A 708 19.66 10.52 11.96
N ALA A 709 19.98 11.04 13.14
CA ALA A 709 19.08 11.79 14.00
C ALA A 709 19.72 13.12 14.45
N PRO A 710 19.80 14.13 13.55
CA PRO A 710 20.50 15.39 13.85
C PRO A 710 19.84 16.24 14.94
N GLN A 711 18.57 15.96 15.22
CA GLN A 711 17.73 16.62 16.23
C GLN A 711 17.61 15.80 17.53
N ASP A 712 18.31 14.68 17.66
CA ASP A 712 18.33 13.89 18.89
C ASP A 712 19.51 14.32 19.79
N PRO A 713 19.24 14.99 20.93
CA PRO A 713 20.31 15.45 21.82
C PRO A 713 21.04 14.26 22.49
N ALA A 714 20.38 13.12 22.71
CA ALA A 714 21.01 11.95 23.34
C ALA A 714 22.11 11.34 22.45
N SER A 715 21.89 11.29 21.14
CA SER A 715 22.92 10.87 20.17
C SER A 715 24.16 11.77 20.22
N ARG A 716 23.99 13.08 20.44
CA ARG A 716 25.11 14.02 20.59
C ARG A 716 25.86 13.81 21.89
N VAL A 717 25.16 13.59 23.00
CA VAL A 717 25.79 13.27 24.30
C VAL A 717 26.63 12.00 24.21
N ASN A 718 26.12 10.94 23.56
CA ASN A 718 26.90 9.71 23.38
C ASN A 718 28.18 9.93 22.57
N LEU A 719 28.10 10.73 21.49
CA LEU A 719 29.27 11.13 20.72
C LEU A 719 30.25 11.96 21.56
N ALA A 720 29.75 12.93 22.32
CA ALA A 720 30.55 13.81 23.15
C ALA A 720 31.30 13.03 24.25
N ASN A 721 30.63 12.08 24.91
CA ASN A 721 31.23 11.19 25.90
C ASN A 721 32.38 10.38 25.28
N ALA A 722 32.16 9.75 24.11
CA ALA A 722 33.21 8.98 23.45
C ALA A 722 34.40 9.86 23.02
N LEU A 723 34.15 11.09 22.55
CA LEU A 723 35.21 12.05 22.22
C LEU A 723 35.99 12.51 23.45
N LEU A 724 35.28 12.72 24.58
CA LEU A 724 35.88 13.08 25.86
C LEU A 724 36.81 11.98 26.37
N ASP A 725 36.41 10.71 26.26
CA ASP A 725 37.22 9.55 26.63
C ASP A 725 38.46 9.38 25.73
N ARG A 726 38.38 9.81 24.47
CA ARG A 726 39.55 9.88 23.55
C ARG A 726 40.45 11.10 23.80
N GLY A 727 40.07 12.01 24.68
CA GLY A 727 40.78 13.27 24.91
C GLY A 727 40.62 14.29 23.78
N LEU A 728 39.65 14.11 22.87
CA LEU A 728 39.32 15.07 21.81
C LEU A 728 38.41 16.18 22.36
N LEU A 729 38.95 16.95 23.30
CA LEU A 729 38.17 17.82 24.18
C LEU A 729 37.39 18.90 23.43
N ALA A 730 37.98 19.52 22.40
CA ALA A 730 37.33 20.58 21.63
C ALA A 730 36.08 20.08 20.89
N GLU A 731 36.18 18.91 20.27
CA GLU A 731 35.03 18.28 19.61
C GLU A 731 33.97 17.86 20.63
N ALA A 732 34.37 17.33 21.81
CA ALA A 732 33.44 16.95 22.86
C ALA A 732 32.62 18.16 23.36
N VAL A 733 33.28 19.29 23.65
CA VAL A 733 32.62 20.56 24.04
C VAL A 733 31.59 21.00 23.00
N GLU A 734 31.96 21.00 21.73
CA GLU A 734 31.05 21.37 20.63
C GLU A 734 29.80 20.48 20.60
N GLN A 735 29.98 19.16 20.76
CA GLN A 735 28.84 18.24 20.73
C GLN A 735 27.92 18.37 21.95
N TYR A 736 28.46 18.59 23.15
CA TYR A 736 27.63 18.86 24.33
C TYR A 736 26.88 20.19 24.22
N GLN A 737 27.51 21.25 23.69
CA GLN A 737 26.85 22.54 23.46
C GLN A 737 25.68 22.37 22.48
N LYS A 738 25.89 21.66 21.36
CA LYS A 738 24.82 21.33 20.41
C LYS A 738 23.72 20.48 21.03
N ALA A 739 24.03 19.58 21.95
CA ALA A 739 23.01 18.83 22.68
C ALA A 739 22.14 19.76 23.55
N LEU A 740 22.75 20.75 24.21
CA LEU A 740 22.06 21.75 25.04
C LEU A 740 21.29 22.81 24.25
N GLU A 741 21.73 23.12 23.03
CA GLU A 741 20.97 23.95 22.08
C GLU A 741 19.66 23.28 21.67
N LEU A 742 19.70 21.94 21.49
CA LEU A 742 18.51 21.14 21.16
C LEU A 742 17.60 20.93 22.37
N ASP A 743 18.17 20.58 23.52
CA ASP A 743 17.46 20.44 24.79
C ASP A 743 18.33 20.92 25.96
N PRO A 744 18.03 22.10 26.54
CA PRO A 744 18.77 22.66 27.68
C PRO A 744 18.76 21.79 28.94
N ARG A 745 17.86 20.79 29.02
CA ARG A 745 17.73 19.83 30.13
C ARG A 745 18.19 18.42 29.74
N CYS A 746 18.87 18.25 28.60
CA CYS A 746 19.37 16.95 28.17
C CYS A 746 20.24 16.31 29.27
N PRO A 747 19.88 15.12 29.77
CA PRO A 747 20.63 14.45 30.82
C PRO A 747 22.09 14.18 30.41
N GLY A 748 23.02 14.38 31.33
CA GLY A 748 24.45 14.15 31.09
C GLY A 748 25.16 15.23 30.26
N ALA A 749 24.44 16.10 29.53
CA ALA A 749 25.07 17.09 28.65
C ALA A 749 25.82 18.18 29.43
N ARG A 750 25.21 18.77 30.47
CA ARG A 750 25.84 19.80 31.32
C ARG A 750 27.03 19.27 32.13
N PRO A 751 26.91 18.17 32.89
CA PRO A 751 28.06 17.63 33.61
C PRO A 751 29.18 17.17 32.66
N GLY A 752 28.84 16.59 31.50
CA GLY A 752 29.82 16.22 30.47
C GLY A 752 30.55 17.43 29.88
N LEU A 753 29.82 18.52 29.58
CA LEU A 753 30.41 19.78 29.13
C LEU A 753 31.35 20.37 30.19
N ALA A 754 30.93 20.36 31.46
CA ALA A 754 31.72 20.86 32.55
C ALA A 754 33.04 20.08 32.69
N GLU A 755 32.99 18.75 32.63
CA GLU A 755 34.18 17.89 32.65
C GLU A 755 35.10 18.16 31.44
N ALA A 756 34.54 18.29 30.24
CA ALA A 756 35.31 18.58 29.03
C ALA A 756 36.03 19.93 29.12
N LEU A 757 35.34 20.98 29.62
CA LEU A 757 35.91 22.31 29.85
C LEU A 757 36.98 22.29 30.94
N ALA A 758 36.77 21.53 32.02
CA ALA A 758 37.76 21.37 33.09
C ALA A 758 39.05 20.73 32.56
N ARG A 759 38.95 19.70 31.72
CA ARG A 759 40.12 19.07 31.07
C ARG A 759 40.83 19.99 30.07
N GLN A 760 40.13 20.98 29.50
CA GLN A 760 40.75 22.05 28.68
C GLN A 760 41.41 23.15 29.51
N GLY A 761 41.30 23.10 30.85
CA GLY A 761 41.78 24.16 31.74
C GLY A 761 40.84 25.36 31.85
N GLN A 762 39.62 25.29 31.28
CA GLN A 762 38.60 26.35 31.35
C GLN A 762 37.78 26.22 32.64
N PHE A 763 38.44 26.31 33.79
CA PHE A 763 37.87 25.94 35.09
C PHE A 763 36.67 26.81 35.53
N ALA A 764 36.69 28.12 35.26
CA ALA A 764 35.58 29.00 35.61
C ALA A 764 34.29 28.63 34.84
N ALA A 765 34.43 28.40 33.52
CA ALA A 765 33.32 27.97 32.68
C ALA A 765 32.82 26.57 33.07
N ALA A 766 33.72 25.64 33.42
CA ALA A 766 33.35 24.33 33.94
C ALA A 766 32.51 24.43 35.22
N LEU A 767 32.92 25.26 36.18
CA LEU A 767 32.19 25.46 37.44
C LEU A 767 30.80 26.03 37.20
N ASP A 768 30.64 26.97 36.25
CA ASP A 768 29.34 27.53 35.90
C ASP A 768 28.40 26.50 35.27
N GLN A 769 28.93 25.59 34.43
CA GLN A 769 28.13 24.49 33.88
C GLN A 769 27.71 23.49 34.96
N PHE A 770 28.60 23.14 35.88
CA PHE A 770 28.23 22.30 37.01
C PHE A 770 27.19 22.97 37.93
N ARG A 771 27.31 24.27 38.21
CA ARG A 771 26.30 25.02 38.99
C ARG A 771 24.93 24.99 38.32
N GLN A 772 24.89 25.15 37.00
CA GLN A 772 23.65 25.02 36.23
C GLN A 772 23.09 23.60 36.27
N ALA A 773 23.93 22.57 36.20
CA ALA A 773 23.49 21.17 36.38
C ALA A 773 22.92 20.93 37.79
N HIS A 774 23.59 21.46 38.82
CA HIS A 774 23.19 21.33 40.22
C HIS A 774 21.86 22.04 40.54
N GLN A 775 21.55 23.13 39.84
CA GLN A 775 20.23 23.77 39.94
C GLN A 775 19.10 22.89 39.39
N VAL A 776 19.39 22.04 38.40
CA VAL A 776 18.40 21.12 37.81
C VAL A 776 18.21 19.88 38.68
N ASP A 777 19.32 19.28 39.14
CA ASP A 777 19.31 18.17 40.09
C ASP A 777 20.33 18.42 41.22
N PRO A 778 19.87 18.91 42.39
CA PRO A 778 20.74 19.16 43.53
C PRO A 778 21.37 17.91 44.15
N HIS A 779 20.85 16.72 43.83
CA HIS A 779 21.27 15.46 44.44
C HIS A 779 22.04 14.54 43.49
N ASP A 780 22.29 14.96 42.24
CA ASP A 780 23.09 14.19 41.28
C ASP A 780 24.54 14.02 41.81
N PRO A 781 24.95 12.79 42.18
CA PRO A 781 26.27 12.55 42.75
C PRO A 781 27.40 12.87 41.77
N ALA A 782 27.20 12.75 40.46
CA ALA A 782 28.21 13.07 39.47
C ALA A 782 28.49 14.58 39.41
N VAL A 783 27.44 15.39 39.48
CA VAL A 783 27.54 16.86 39.52
C VAL A 783 28.19 17.33 40.82
N LEU A 784 27.72 16.81 41.97
CA LEU A 784 28.29 17.14 43.28
C LEU A 784 29.77 16.79 43.35
N ASN A 785 30.15 15.62 42.83
CA ASN A 785 31.54 15.18 42.74
C ASN A 785 32.40 16.05 41.86
N GLY A 786 31.92 16.40 40.66
CA GLY A 786 32.63 17.27 39.73
C GLY A 786 32.90 18.65 40.33
N MET A 787 31.89 19.25 40.98
CA MET A 787 32.04 20.52 41.68
C MET A 787 33.01 20.44 42.85
N ALA A 788 32.84 19.44 43.73
CA ALA A 788 33.69 19.26 44.90
C ALA A 788 35.15 19.05 44.50
N TRP A 789 35.39 18.20 43.49
CA TRP A 789 36.73 17.97 42.97
C TRP A 789 37.34 19.27 42.44
N LEU A 790 36.61 20.03 41.62
CA LEU A 790 37.09 21.26 41.03
C LEU A 790 37.40 22.32 42.10
N LEU A 791 36.49 22.56 43.04
CA LEU A 791 36.66 23.54 44.13
C LEU A 791 37.79 23.16 45.10
N ALA A 792 38.06 21.87 45.30
CA ALA A 792 39.17 21.41 46.12
C ALA A 792 40.51 21.50 45.40
N THR A 793 40.56 21.18 44.10
CA THR A 793 41.82 20.85 43.41
C THR A 793 42.22 21.85 42.31
N CYS A 794 41.38 22.84 41.98
CA CYS A 794 41.62 23.75 40.86
C CYS A 794 43.01 24.40 40.92
N PRO A 795 43.79 24.42 39.83
CA PRO A 795 45.04 25.17 39.77
C PRO A 795 44.86 26.68 40.01
N ASP A 796 43.71 27.25 39.63
CA ASP A 796 43.36 28.64 39.92
C ASP A 796 42.87 28.78 41.35
N GLN A 797 43.70 29.35 42.22
CA GLN A 797 43.39 29.53 43.64
C GLN A 797 42.14 30.39 43.88
N ARG A 798 41.77 31.27 42.94
CA ARG A 798 40.58 32.14 43.07
C ARG A 798 39.28 31.35 42.99
N LEU A 799 39.32 30.16 42.38
CA LEU A 799 38.17 29.27 42.25
C LEU A 799 38.12 28.23 43.36
N ARG A 800 39.15 28.13 44.22
CA ARG A 800 39.14 27.16 45.32
C ARG A 800 38.24 27.62 46.45
N ASP A 801 37.42 26.70 46.94
CA ASP A 801 36.61 26.90 48.14
C ASP A 801 36.56 25.56 48.89
N GLY A 802 37.46 25.41 49.87
CA GLY A 802 37.58 24.16 50.63
C GLY A 802 36.34 23.84 51.47
N THR A 803 35.64 24.87 51.96
CA THR A 803 34.45 24.71 52.80
C THR A 803 33.28 24.20 51.96
N GLU A 804 33.05 24.83 50.80
CA GLU A 804 32.00 24.39 49.88
C GLU A 804 32.34 23.04 49.23
N ALA A 805 33.60 22.81 48.86
CA ALA A 805 34.06 21.51 48.35
C ALA A 805 33.79 20.38 49.35
N LEU A 806 34.03 20.62 50.65
CA LEU A 806 33.78 19.63 51.70
C LEU A 806 32.28 19.33 51.82
N ARG A 807 31.43 20.37 51.84
CA ARG A 807 29.97 20.22 51.91
C ARG A 807 29.43 19.39 50.74
N LEU A 808 29.86 19.71 49.52
CA LEU A 808 29.44 19.01 48.30
C LEU A 808 29.96 17.57 48.26
N ALA A 809 31.21 17.33 48.64
CA ALA A 809 31.77 15.97 48.70
C ALA A 809 31.06 15.08 49.73
N GLN A 810 30.70 15.65 50.90
CA GLN A 810 29.90 14.94 51.90
C GLN A 810 28.52 14.58 51.37
N ALA A 811 27.85 15.51 50.68
CA ALA A 811 26.57 15.27 50.05
C ALA A 811 26.65 14.17 48.98
N ALA A 812 27.70 14.17 48.14
CA ALA A 812 27.91 13.13 47.14
C ALA A 812 28.19 11.74 47.76
N CYS A 813 28.99 11.69 48.83
CA CYS A 813 29.22 10.46 49.59
C CYS A 813 27.93 9.92 50.20
N ALA A 814 27.09 10.80 50.78
CA ALA A 814 25.80 10.40 51.32
C ALA A 814 24.85 9.87 50.22
N ALA A 815 24.78 10.55 49.07
CA ALA A 815 23.98 10.15 47.93
C ALA A 815 24.40 8.78 47.35
N THR A 816 25.68 8.43 47.47
CA THR A 816 26.24 7.15 47.01
C THR A 816 26.36 6.09 48.12
N GLY A 817 25.85 6.37 49.33
CA GLY A 817 25.98 5.45 50.47
C GLY A 817 27.44 5.13 50.85
N HIS A 818 28.36 6.03 50.53
CA HIS A 818 29.81 5.86 50.70
C HIS A 818 30.40 4.66 49.92
N GLN A 819 29.75 4.24 48.84
CA GLN A 819 30.20 3.11 47.98
C GLN A 819 30.83 3.56 46.65
N ASP A 820 31.02 4.87 46.45
CA ASP A 820 31.67 5.40 45.25
C ASP A 820 33.08 5.94 45.56
N PHE A 821 34.09 5.38 44.89
CA PHE A 821 35.47 5.79 45.11
C PHE A 821 35.72 7.23 44.64
N ALA A 822 35.00 7.72 43.62
CA ALA A 822 35.20 9.07 43.11
C ALA A 822 34.72 10.12 44.11
N SER A 823 33.56 9.89 44.75
CA SER A 823 33.04 10.68 45.86
C SER A 823 34.01 10.75 47.03
N LEU A 824 34.53 9.60 47.47
CA LEU A 824 35.48 9.55 48.59
C LEU A 824 36.82 10.21 48.25
N ARG A 825 37.26 10.11 46.99
CA ARG A 825 38.45 10.82 46.50
C ARG A 825 38.26 12.34 46.53
N SER A 826 37.09 12.83 46.13
CA SER A 826 36.76 14.27 46.24
C SER A 826 36.67 14.72 47.69
N LEU A 827 36.13 13.89 48.59
CA LEU A 827 36.10 14.14 50.03
C LEU A 827 37.51 14.24 50.63
N ALA A 828 38.43 13.37 50.20
CA ALA A 828 39.82 13.42 50.62
C ALA A 828 40.48 14.74 50.18
N ALA A 829 40.30 15.13 48.91
CA ALA A 829 40.85 16.36 48.37
C ALA A 829 40.30 17.61 49.09
N ALA A 830 39.01 17.64 49.39
CA ALA A 830 38.39 18.76 50.11
C ALA A 830 38.93 18.90 51.55
N ASN A 831 39.08 17.79 52.28
CA ASN A 831 39.69 17.80 53.62
C ASN A 831 41.17 18.25 53.57
N ALA A 832 41.93 17.76 52.59
CA ALA A 832 43.33 18.16 52.40
C ALA A 832 43.46 19.66 52.12
N GLN A 833 42.58 20.23 51.29
CA GLN A 833 42.55 21.66 50.99
C GLN A 833 42.25 22.54 52.23
N LEU A 834 41.55 21.99 53.23
CA LEU A 834 41.30 22.63 54.53
C LEU A 834 42.37 22.33 55.59
N GLY A 835 43.42 21.57 55.25
CA GLY A 835 44.45 21.15 56.21
C GLY A 835 44.00 20.08 57.21
N ARG A 836 42.88 19.41 56.96
CA ARG A 836 42.32 18.31 57.78
C ARG A 836 42.94 16.98 57.37
N TRP A 837 44.22 16.81 57.69
CA TRP A 837 45.04 15.68 57.22
C TRP A 837 44.54 14.29 57.68
N PRO A 838 44.13 14.07 58.94
CA PRO A 838 43.61 12.77 59.38
C PRO A 838 42.40 12.32 58.55
N GLU A 839 41.43 13.20 58.35
CA GLU A 839 40.20 12.93 57.60
C GLU A 839 40.46 12.78 56.10
N ALA A 840 41.41 13.54 55.55
CA ALA A 840 41.84 13.39 54.15
C ALA A 840 42.47 12.01 53.88
N ILE A 841 43.32 11.54 54.81
CA ILE A 841 43.97 10.23 54.71
C ILE A 841 42.93 9.11 54.81
N GLU A 842 42.01 9.19 55.77
CA GLU A 842 40.94 8.21 55.96
C GLU A 842 40.05 8.08 54.71
N ALA A 843 39.57 9.21 54.18
CA ALA A 843 38.75 9.22 52.97
C ALA A 843 39.51 8.69 51.74
N ALA A 844 40.78 9.03 51.58
CA ALA A 844 41.60 8.52 50.48
C ALA A 844 41.90 7.02 50.60
N GLN A 845 42.07 6.48 51.81
CA GLN A 845 42.20 5.04 52.04
C GLN A 845 40.91 4.29 51.72
N ALA A 846 39.77 4.83 52.12
CA ALA A 846 38.46 4.27 51.79
C ALA A 846 38.22 4.27 50.26
N ALA A 847 38.54 5.38 49.58
CA ALA A 847 38.49 5.47 48.13
C ALA A 847 39.41 4.43 47.45
N LEU A 848 40.64 4.29 47.95
CA LEU A 848 41.61 3.32 47.41
C LEU A 848 41.10 1.88 47.55
N LYS A 849 40.52 1.53 48.70
CA LYS A 849 39.95 0.20 48.96
C LYS A 849 38.86 -0.18 47.96
N LEU A 850 38.01 0.78 47.57
CA LEU A 850 36.97 0.57 46.57
C LEU A 850 37.54 0.48 45.14
N ALA A 851 38.66 1.14 44.85
CA ALA A 851 39.28 1.17 43.52
C ALA A 851 40.28 0.03 43.24
N GLU A 852 40.87 -0.59 44.28
CA GLU A 852 42.10 -1.39 44.17
C GLU A 852 42.02 -2.62 43.26
N LEU A 853 40.89 -3.32 43.24
CA LEU A 853 40.66 -4.49 42.38
C LEU A 853 39.93 -4.16 41.05
N PRO A 854 38.84 -3.38 41.04
CA PRO A 854 38.08 -3.14 39.80
C PRO A 854 38.67 -2.03 38.90
N HIS A 855 39.49 -1.10 39.44
CA HIS A 855 39.95 0.09 38.71
C HIS A 855 41.43 0.42 38.96
N PRO A 856 42.38 -0.37 38.41
CA PRO A 856 43.82 -0.22 38.69
C PRO A 856 44.40 1.13 38.27
N ALA A 857 43.82 1.81 37.27
CA ALA A 857 44.20 3.18 36.91
C ALA A 857 43.77 4.19 37.99
N ALA A 858 42.52 4.16 38.41
CA ALA A 858 42.00 5.05 39.45
C ALA A 858 42.70 4.83 40.80
N ALA A 859 43.02 3.58 41.14
CA ALA A 859 43.79 3.25 42.34
C ALA A 859 45.18 3.93 42.34
N ARG A 860 45.86 4.00 41.19
CA ARG A 860 47.13 4.74 41.06
C ARG A 860 46.93 6.24 41.25
N ASP A 861 45.87 6.81 40.68
CA ASP A 861 45.56 8.24 40.78
C ASP A 861 45.17 8.68 42.19
N ILE A 862 44.64 7.77 43.03
CA ILE A 862 44.33 8.03 44.44
C ILE A 862 45.57 7.88 45.34
N ARG A 863 46.44 6.91 45.03
CA ARG A 863 47.64 6.61 45.84
C ARG A 863 48.63 7.78 45.86
N ARG A 864 48.79 8.48 44.73
CA ARG A 864 49.72 9.61 44.61
C ARG A 864 49.37 10.80 45.52
N PRO A 865 48.12 11.31 45.58
CA PRO A 865 47.70 12.29 46.59
C PRO A 865 47.78 11.78 48.03
N LEU A 866 47.41 10.52 48.28
CA LEU A 866 47.42 9.93 49.63
C LEU A 866 48.83 10.02 50.28
N ASP A 867 49.89 9.76 49.53
CA ASP A 867 51.26 9.88 50.05
C ASP A 867 51.64 11.34 50.37
N ARG A 868 51.08 12.32 49.65
CA ARG A 868 51.24 13.75 49.95
C ARG A 868 50.48 14.12 51.22
N TYR A 869 49.25 13.64 51.38
CA TYR A 869 48.42 13.88 52.57
C TYR A 869 49.10 13.34 53.84
N ARG A 870 49.73 12.16 53.78
CA ARG A 870 50.53 11.58 54.89
C ARG A 870 51.71 12.46 55.30
N SER A 871 52.24 13.25 54.37
CA SER A 871 53.36 14.16 54.60
C SER A 871 52.90 15.58 54.97
N GLY A 872 51.60 15.78 55.26
CA GLY A 872 51.02 17.09 55.57
C GLY A 872 51.00 18.06 54.38
N LYS A 873 50.96 17.53 53.14
CA LYS A 873 50.99 18.33 51.90
C LYS A 873 49.69 18.16 51.12
N PRO A 874 49.06 19.26 50.64
CA PRO A 874 47.83 19.24 49.87
C PRO A 874 48.05 18.78 48.42
#